data_AF-A0A0N5D8X3-F1
#
_entry.id   AF-A0A0N5D8X3-F1
#
_cell.length_a   1.000
_cell.length_b   1.000
_cell.length_c   1.000
_cell.angle_alpha   90.00
_cell.angle_beta   90.00
_cell.angle_gamma   90.00
#
_symmetry.space_group_name_H-M   'P 1'
#
loop_
_entity.id
_entity.type
_entity.pdbx_description
1 polymer ?
#
loop_
_entity_poly.entity_id
_entity_poly.type
_entity_poly.pdbx_seq_one_letter_code
_entity_poly.pdbx_strand_id
1 'polypeptide(L)'
;MESSPASGCCAVINQGNKKQTDWYIFLGCISAKEMNFDVHPTSTRNIGIIAHIDAGKTTVTERLLYLAGATKIMGNVDSGNTVMDFMELERERGITIQSAAITLFWKNHRINLIDTPGHVDFILEVERCLRVLDGAVTVLDASAGVQAQTVTVWRQAKKFSLPSVFFVNKLDKQAANFVRSVDSIIEKLGLENPVPVCVPVVDNVGHFSGVLDLINKRYLALNLGDGGQWKQLKKDCSEFEKMMVAREEMFCRLADFDDKFADSLLRTSSENEILNLEALKVLRQLTLTQQIVPVACGSALRCAQSVSPVLDLVVNCLPCPTEKTTLLNNVFNNDLSALVFKISHDKKFGSLTYVRIYTGEIKNMDSLYNVSRKKVENKVNVYIPHSDQLQLTSVVKAGNIAVLTGLKTTVTGDTLVGSKEAAKQATIRRQIQLPSGECNLIFQNAAVPLQRSADSMESILLTGIEAPDPVYFCTIEAPSDVSNIRFEKALQELAADDPSLHVRFDNELGQTIVGAMGELHVEVIKDRLQRDYGLNAFVGSLQIAYREVIETEVTHTTTVGATFGESEMKHECTITFTLKPNQKSGKFKEVVVLLNEDNEYTGAGIRENWLNAINEGCTNALYTGPVAGFMVCNVTVILTNFVASGGRLNSAVISSAAYKCIMEALQKAGAYLLEPIMNVEVFTAREDYAHMALQEIYKRRGVLSNKGTEFLGDSYLIKCHMPLAELQSFSKSIRIITSGQADIHLEVGSYQRVPEHKLKEIIKLSKFGHC
;
A
#
# COMPACT_ATOMS: atom_id res chain seq x y z
N MET A 1 -6.90 30.49 -50.59
CA MET A 1 -7.36 30.58 -51.99
C MET A 1 -8.24 29.38 -52.33
N GLU A 2 -9.57 29.45 -52.47
CA GLU A 2 -10.67 30.37 -52.01
C GLU A 2 -12.01 29.78 -52.57
N SER A 3 -13.23 29.93 -52.00
CA SER A 3 -13.70 30.24 -50.63
C SER A 3 -15.23 30.06 -50.52
N SER A 4 -15.71 29.23 -49.58
CA SER A 4 -17.10 29.16 -49.04
C SER A 4 -18.31 28.84 -49.97
N PRO A 5 -19.48 28.38 -49.44
CA PRO A 5 -20.60 27.83 -50.22
C PRO A 5 -21.93 28.62 -50.15
N ALA A 6 -22.85 28.30 -51.06
CA ALA A 6 -24.30 28.61 -51.05
C ALA A 6 -25.00 27.70 -52.11
N SER A 7 -26.29 27.37 -52.08
CA SER A 7 -27.33 27.45 -51.04
C SER A 7 -28.53 26.54 -51.42
N GLY A 8 -29.18 25.95 -50.40
CA GLY A 8 -30.64 25.83 -50.27
C GLY A 8 -31.50 25.06 -51.29
N CYS A 9 -32.30 24.11 -50.79
CA CYS A 9 -33.64 23.86 -51.32
C CYS A 9 -34.59 23.39 -50.21
N CYS A 10 -35.83 23.88 -50.24
CA CYS A 10 -36.86 23.69 -49.21
C CYS A 10 -37.96 22.69 -49.65
N ALA A 11 -38.87 22.41 -48.71
CA ALA A 11 -40.14 21.68 -48.85
C ALA A 11 -40.03 20.14 -48.84
N VAL A 12 -41.01 19.38 -48.33
CA VAL A 12 -42.43 19.71 -48.04
C VAL A 12 -42.83 19.24 -46.63
N ILE A 13 -43.62 20.05 -45.92
CA ILE A 13 -44.33 19.66 -44.69
C ILE A 13 -45.60 18.91 -45.08
N ASN A 14 -45.87 17.74 -44.49
CA ASN A 14 -47.19 17.11 -44.57
C ASN A 14 -47.65 16.67 -43.18
N GLN A 15 -48.77 17.23 -42.71
CA GLN A 15 -49.39 16.88 -41.42
C GLN A 15 -50.41 15.76 -41.63
N GLY A 16 -50.37 14.71 -40.81
CA GLY A 16 -51.35 13.63 -40.89
C GLY A 16 -51.32 12.67 -39.71
N ASN A 17 -52.33 12.78 -38.83
CA ASN A 17 -52.78 11.81 -37.82
C ASN A 17 -51.80 11.31 -36.74
N LYS A 18 -51.98 11.88 -35.54
CA LYS A 18 -51.75 11.18 -34.27
C LYS A 18 -52.66 9.95 -34.16
N LYS A 19 -52.12 8.80 -33.72
CA LYS A 19 -52.79 7.88 -32.78
C LYS A 19 -51.83 6.81 -32.21
N GLN A 20 -51.26 7.13 -31.04
CA GLN A 20 -51.34 6.27 -29.84
C GLN A 20 -50.88 4.80 -29.92
N THR A 21 -49.66 4.55 -30.40
CA THR A 21 -48.78 3.44 -29.97
C THR A 21 -47.32 3.91 -30.13
N ASP A 22 -46.39 3.32 -29.37
CA ASP A 22 -44.93 3.59 -29.28
C ASP A 22 -44.47 4.43 -28.07
N TRP A 23 -44.43 3.75 -26.91
CA TRP A 23 -43.73 4.19 -25.69
C TRP A 23 -42.75 3.14 -25.14
N TYR A 24 -42.41 2.13 -25.96
CA TYR A 24 -41.34 1.17 -25.70
C TYR A 24 -40.44 1.11 -26.94
N ILE A 25 -39.13 0.97 -26.71
CA ILE A 25 -37.99 1.15 -27.66
C ILE A 25 -37.42 2.57 -27.65
N PHE A 26 -36.78 2.92 -26.52
CA PHE A 26 -35.67 3.88 -26.48
C PHE A 26 -34.50 3.31 -25.66
N LEU A 27 -34.09 2.09 -26.01
CA LEU A 27 -32.80 1.52 -25.62
C LEU A 27 -31.69 2.21 -26.43
N GLY A 28 -31.36 3.43 -26.03
CA GLY A 28 -30.35 4.26 -26.67
C GLY A 28 -28.94 3.78 -26.37
N CYS A 29 -28.38 2.91 -27.21
CA CYS A 29 -26.94 2.76 -27.31
C CYS A 29 -26.33 4.13 -27.67
N ILE A 30 -25.59 4.74 -26.74
CA ILE A 30 -24.84 5.96 -27.03
C ILE A 30 -23.71 5.58 -27.99
N SER A 31 -23.78 6.06 -29.22
CA SER A 31 -22.70 5.91 -30.21
C SER A 31 -21.44 6.61 -29.68
N ALA A 32 -20.28 5.99 -29.87
CA ALA A 32 -19.00 6.44 -29.30
C ALA A 32 -18.41 7.73 -29.95
N LYS A 33 -19.25 8.61 -30.48
CA LYS A 33 -18.89 9.95 -30.95
C LYS A 33 -19.69 10.97 -30.13
N GLU A 34 -18.96 11.79 -29.37
CA GLU A 34 -19.46 12.85 -28.49
C GLU A 34 -20.21 12.37 -27.22
N MET A 35 -19.58 11.46 -26.45
CA MET A 35 -19.91 11.36 -25.02
C MET A 35 -19.44 12.63 -24.30
N ASN A 36 -20.35 13.32 -23.62
CA ASN A 36 -20.04 14.57 -22.94
C ASN A 36 -19.30 14.28 -21.61
N PHE A 37 -18.00 14.54 -21.57
CA PHE A 37 -17.16 14.34 -20.38
C PHE A 37 -17.32 15.43 -19.31
N ASP A 38 -18.25 16.37 -19.49
CA ASP A 38 -18.62 17.35 -18.46
C ASP A 38 -19.95 16.96 -17.79
N VAL A 39 -19.86 16.11 -16.76
CA VAL A 39 -21.00 15.68 -15.93
C VAL A 39 -20.95 16.44 -14.60
N HIS A 40 -22.10 16.92 -14.13
CA HIS A 40 -22.19 17.69 -12.89
C HIS A 40 -21.70 16.87 -11.68
N PRO A 41 -20.93 17.43 -10.72
CA PRO A 41 -20.36 16.67 -9.61
C PRO A 41 -21.35 15.83 -8.79
N THR A 42 -22.60 16.30 -8.65
CA THR A 42 -23.69 15.56 -7.98
C THR A 42 -24.07 14.24 -8.66
N SER A 43 -23.83 14.14 -9.97
CA SER A 43 -24.05 12.94 -10.78
C SER A 43 -22.78 12.10 -10.96
N THR A 44 -21.72 12.39 -10.21
CA THR A 44 -20.51 11.56 -10.11
C THR A 44 -20.59 10.67 -8.87
N ARG A 45 -20.06 9.44 -8.98
CA ARG A 45 -19.78 8.51 -7.88
C ARG A 45 -18.33 8.06 -8.01
N ASN A 46 -17.55 8.12 -6.93
CA ASN A 46 -16.21 7.52 -6.89
C ASN A 46 -16.29 6.31 -5.97
N ILE A 47 -16.17 5.12 -6.56
CA ILE A 47 -16.33 3.84 -5.86
C ILE A 47 -15.09 2.97 -6.01
N GLY A 48 -14.87 2.09 -5.04
CA GLY A 48 -13.94 0.98 -5.19
C GLY A 48 -14.52 -0.32 -4.72
N ILE A 49 -14.01 -1.43 -5.27
CA ILE A 49 -14.50 -2.77 -4.95
C ILE A 49 -13.57 -3.38 -3.91
N ILE A 50 -14.16 -3.85 -2.81
CA ILE A 50 -13.51 -4.52 -1.69
C ILE A 50 -13.90 -5.99 -1.73
N ALA A 51 -12.94 -6.91 -1.67
CA ALA A 51 -13.22 -8.35 -1.65
C ALA A 51 -12.09 -9.15 -1.00
N HIS A 52 -12.42 -10.37 -0.55
CA HIS A 52 -11.39 -11.39 -0.32
C HIS A 52 -10.82 -11.89 -1.67
N ILE A 53 -9.67 -12.56 -1.60
CA ILE A 53 -9.10 -13.35 -2.70
C ILE A 53 -10.17 -14.34 -3.18
N ASP A 54 -10.25 -14.60 -4.48
CA ASP A 54 -11.25 -15.51 -5.07
C ASP A 54 -12.74 -15.18 -4.80
N ALA A 55 -13.13 -14.08 -4.17
CA ALA A 55 -14.55 -13.68 -4.07
C ALA A 55 -15.16 -13.29 -5.44
N GLY A 56 -14.32 -13.22 -6.49
CA GLY A 56 -14.70 -12.87 -7.86
C GLY A 56 -14.77 -11.37 -8.11
N LYS A 57 -13.92 -10.59 -7.44
CA LYS A 57 -13.80 -9.14 -7.56
C LYS A 57 -13.62 -8.70 -9.01
N THR A 58 -12.52 -9.10 -9.67
CA THR A 58 -12.27 -8.77 -11.07
C THR A 58 -13.42 -9.21 -11.97
N THR A 59 -14.00 -10.40 -11.74
CA THR A 59 -15.17 -10.88 -12.49
C THR A 59 -16.37 -9.93 -12.37
N VAL A 60 -16.63 -9.39 -11.17
CA VAL A 60 -17.65 -8.36 -10.94
C VAL A 60 -17.26 -7.07 -11.67
N THR A 61 -16.00 -6.61 -11.55
CA THR A 61 -15.48 -5.42 -12.24
C THR A 61 -15.70 -5.48 -13.76
N GLU A 62 -15.34 -6.60 -14.39
CA GLU A 62 -15.59 -6.87 -15.82
C GLU A 62 -17.08 -6.85 -16.18
N ARG A 63 -17.96 -7.40 -15.34
CA ARG A 63 -19.41 -7.34 -15.59
C ARG A 63 -19.96 -5.92 -15.46
N LEU A 64 -19.45 -5.11 -14.52
CA LEU A 64 -19.83 -3.69 -14.39
C LEU A 64 -19.43 -2.90 -15.65
N LEU A 65 -18.21 -3.10 -16.16
CA LEU A 65 -17.72 -2.47 -17.40
C LEU A 65 -18.55 -2.86 -18.63
N TYR A 66 -18.85 -4.16 -18.78
CA TYR A 66 -19.66 -4.66 -19.89
C TYR A 66 -21.12 -4.14 -19.83
N LEU A 67 -21.76 -4.18 -18.66
CA LEU A 67 -23.14 -3.69 -18.49
C LEU A 67 -23.25 -2.20 -18.75
N ALA A 68 -22.25 -1.41 -18.35
CA ALA A 68 -22.17 0.02 -18.64
C ALA A 68 -21.86 0.35 -20.11
N GLY A 69 -21.58 -0.67 -20.95
CA GLY A 69 -21.20 -0.48 -22.35
C GLY A 69 -19.79 0.09 -22.55
N ALA A 70 -18.96 0.14 -21.50
CA ALA A 70 -17.57 0.59 -21.60
C ALA A 70 -16.72 -0.41 -22.41
N THR A 71 -16.98 -1.71 -22.24
CA THR A 71 -16.34 -2.80 -22.99
C THR A 71 -17.35 -3.49 -23.90
N LYS A 72 -16.97 -3.76 -25.15
CA LYS A 72 -17.84 -4.46 -26.13
C LYS A 72 -17.82 -5.98 -25.99
N ILE A 73 -16.83 -6.51 -25.27
CA ILE A 73 -16.57 -7.94 -25.08
C ILE A 73 -16.51 -8.17 -23.58
N MET A 74 -17.13 -9.25 -23.09
CA MET A 74 -16.98 -9.68 -21.71
C MET A 74 -15.57 -10.26 -21.49
N GLY A 75 -14.77 -9.62 -20.64
CA GLY A 75 -13.55 -10.24 -20.12
C GLY A 75 -13.86 -11.51 -19.32
N ASN A 76 -12.91 -12.45 -19.29
CA ASN A 76 -12.90 -13.58 -18.37
C ASN A 76 -11.50 -13.80 -17.80
N VAL A 77 -11.43 -14.09 -16.50
CA VAL A 77 -10.18 -14.34 -15.77
C VAL A 77 -9.49 -15.58 -16.33
N ASP A 78 -10.24 -16.68 -16.53
CA ASP A 78 -9.70 -17.95 -17.05
C ASP A 78 -9.13 -17.85 -18.47
N SER A 79 -9.49 -16.79 -19.22
CA SER A 79 -8.97 -16.56 -20.57
C SER A 79 -7.89 -15.47 -20.62
N GLY A 80 -7.51 -14.88 -19.49
CA GLY A 80 -6.52 -13.81 -19.41
C GLY A 80 -6.89 -12.52 -20.14
N ASN A 81 -8.16 -12.35 -20.53
CA ASN A 81 -8.66 -11.19 -21.29
C ASN A 81 -9.36 -10.17 -20.38
N THR A 82 -8.94 -10.05 -19.13
CA THR A 82 -9.45 -9.03 -18.21
C THR A 82 -8.81 -7.67 -18.52
N VAL A 83 -9.64 -6.64 -18.42
CA VAL A 83 -9.27 -5.23 -18.63
C VAL A 83 -8.55 -4.69 -17.39
N MET A 84 -8.95 -5.14 -16.19
CA MET A 84 -8.43 -4.58 -14.93
C MET A 84 -7.07 -5.17 -14.51
N ASP A 85 -6.86 -6.48 -14.72
CA ASP A 85 -5.59 -7.13 -14.42
C ASP A 85 -4.66 -6.95 -15.64
N PHE A 86 -3.87 -5.88 -15.64
CA PHE A 86 -2.97 -5.55 -16.74
C PHE A 86 -1.67 -6.36 -16.70
N MET A 87 -1.24 -6.81 -15.51
CA MET A 87 0.00 -7.58 -15.38
C MET A 87 -0.25 -9.07 -15.61
N GLU A 88 0.67 -9.74 -16.30
CA GLU A 88 0.61 -11.19 -16.49
C GLU A 88 0.63 -11.94 -15.15
N LEU A 89 1.40 -11.48 -14.15
CA LEU A 89 1.43 -12.08 -12.81
C LEU A 89 0.09 -11.96 -12.05
N GLU A 90 -0.69 -10.90 -12.29
CA GLU A 90 -2.05 -10.76 -11.74
C GLU A 90 -2.97 -11.85 -12.32
N ARG A 91 -2.85 -12.09 -13.64
CA ARG A 91 -3.61 -13.12 -14.37
C ARG A 91 -3.19 -14.54 -13.99
N GLU A 92 -1.88 -14.79 -13.88
CA GLU A 92 -1.31 -16.08 -13.48
C GLU A 92 -1.73 -16.50 -12.06
N ARG A 93 -1.84 -15.53 -11.13
CA ARG A 93 -2.16 -15.79 -9.72
C ARG A 93 -3.61 -15.48 -9.34
N GLY A 94 -4.42 -14.93 -10.24
CA GLY A 94 -5.82 -14.56 -9.98
C GLY A 94 -6.01 -13.44 -8.94
N ILE A 95 -4.98 -12.60 -8.74
CA ILE A 95 -4.99 -11.53 -7.74
C ILE A 95 -4.70 -10.17 -8.39
N THR A 96 -5.47 -9.15 -8.02
CA THR A 96 -5.13 -7.76 -8.36
C THR A 96 -4.04 -7.27 -7.43
N ILE A 97 -2.96 -6.76 -8.01
CA ILE A 97 -1.75 -6.27 -7.35
C ILE A 97 -1.74 -4.73 -7.38
N GLN A 98 -2.05 -4.13 -8.53
CA GLN A 98 -2.13 -2.69 -8.69
C GLN A 98 -3.57 -2.19 -8.84
N SER A 99 -3.85 -1.01 -8.29
CA SER A 99 -5.16 -0.38 -8.52
C SER A 99 -5.29 0.19 -9.94
N ALA A 100 -6.33 -0.20 -10.67
CA ALA A 100 -6.72 0.41 -11.93
C ALA A 100 -7.93 1.33 -11.71
N ALA A 101 -7.84 2.57 -12.20
CA ALA A 101 -8.89 3.57 -12.11
C ALA A 101 -9.55 3.77 -13.49
N ILE A 102 -10.83 3.43 -13.63
CA ILE A 102 -11.59 3.52 -14.88
C ILE A 102 -12.87 4.34 -14.70
N THR A 103 -13.14 5.24 -15.64
CA THR A 103 -14.42 5.96 -15.73
C THR A 103 -15.42 5.17 -16.59
N LEU A 104 -16.63 4.92 -16.06
CA LEU A 104 -17.78 4.35 -16.77
C LEU A 104 -19.05 5.19 -16.55
N PHE A 105 -20.10 4.94 -17.34
CA PHE A 105 -21.35 5.69 -17.28
C PHE A 105 -22.56 4.78 -17.08
N TRP A 106 -23.46 5.13 -16.15
CA TRP A 106 -24.70 4.39 -15.90
C TRP A 106 -25.84 5.36 -15.59
N LYS A 107 -26.98 5.25 -16.30
CA LYS A 107 -28.19 6.09 -16.07
C LYS A 107 -27.87 7.59 -15.90
N ASN A 108 -27.14 8.17 -16.85
CA ASN A 108 -26.64 9.56 -16.86
C ASN A 108 -25.72 9.97 -15.70
N HIS A 109 -25.24 9.01 -14.90
CA HIS A 109 -24.24 9.23 -13.86
C HIS A 109 -22.85 8.78 -14.34
N ARG A 110 -21.83 9.49 -13.90
CA ARG A 110 -20.43 9.07 -14.00
C ARG A 110 -20.10 8.20 -12.79
N ILE A 111 -19.50 7.04 -13.03
CA ILE A 111 -18.93 6.20 -11.99
C ILE A 111 -17.43 6.09 -12.28
N ASN A 112 -16.62 6.62 -11.38
CA ASN A 112 -15.19 6.38 -11.36
C ASN A 112 -14.94 5.19 -10.45
N LEU A 113 -14.40 4.12 -11.02
CA LEU A 113 -14.21 2.83 -10.39
C LEU A 113 -12.72 2.58 -10.18
N ILE A 114 -12.32 2.39 -8.93
CA ILE A 114 -10.96 1.94 -8.57
C ILE A 114 -11.05 0.49 -8.09
N ASP A 115 -10.43 -0.44 -8.81
CA ASP A 115 -10.33 -1.80 -8.30
C ASP A 115 -9.21 -1.90 -7.27
N THR A 116 -9.48 -2.47 -6.09
CA THR A 116 -8.54 -2.44 -4.95
C THR A 116 -7.92 -3.82 -4.71
N PRO A 117 -6.62 -3.93 -4.35
CA PRO A 117 -6.00 -5.22 -4.06
C PRO A 117 -6.72 -6.01 -2.95
N GLY A 118 -6.81 -7.33 -3.10
CA GLY A 118 -7.41 -8.22 -2.07
C GLY A 118 -6.38 -8.86 -1.13
N HIS A 119 -5.09 -8.59 -1.34
CA HIS A 119 -3.97 -9.27 -0.67
C HIS A 119 -3.32 -8.39 0.40
N VAL A 120 -2.94 -9.00 1.52
CA VAL A 120 -2.33 -8.30 2.68
C VAL A 120 -0.98 -7.65 2.39
N ASP A 121 -0.28 -8.09 1.36
CA ASP A 121 1.01 -7.51 0.97
C ASP A 121 0.90 -6.15 0.27
N PHE A 122 -0.31 -5.78 -0.17
CA PHE A 122 -0.60 -4.49 -0.84
C PHE A 122 -1.53 -3.60 0.01
N ILE A 123 -1.47 -3.75 1.35
CA ILE A 123 -2.24 -2.93 2.32
C ILE A 123 -2.12 -1.43 2.02
N LEU A 124 -0.92 -0.94 1.67
CA LEU A 124 -0.72 0.48 1.39
C LEU A 124 -1.45 0.93 0.11
N GLU A 125 -1.49 0.10 -0.94
CA GLU A 125 -2.25 0.39 -2.16
C GLU A 125 -3.76 0.39 -1.88
N VAL A 126 -4.25 -0.51 -1.01
CA VAL A 126 -5.65 -0.50 -0.54
C VAL A 126 -5.96 0.78 0.23
N GLU A 127 -5.12 1.19 1.19
CA GLU A 127 -5.32 2.42 1.97
C GLU A 127 -5.29 3.68 1.10
N ARG A 128 -4.38 3.77 0.12
CA ARG A 128 -4.36 4.84 -0.92
C ARG A 128 -5.69 4.92 -1.66
N CYS A 129 -6.23 3.79 -2.09
CA CYS A 129 -7.46 3.72 -2.86
C CYS A 129 -8.67 4.12 -2.01
N LEU A 130 -8.90 3.45 -0.88
CA LEU A 130 -10.04 3.72 0.00
C LEU A 130 -10.15 5.19 0.40
N ARG A 131 -9.01 5.86 0.56
CA ARG A 131 -8.93 7.26 0.94
C ARG A 131 -9.43 8.26 -0.13
N VAL A 132 -9.35 7.96 -1.41
CA VAL A 132 -9.83 8.86 -2.49
C VAL A 132 -11.27 8.60 -2.92
N LEU A 133 -11.89 7.56 -2.36
CA LEU A 133 -13.21 7.08 -2.72
C LEU A 133 -14.32 7.70 -1.88
N ASP A 134 -15.47 7.93 -2.51
CA ASP A 134 -16.63 8.47 -1.82
C ASP A 134 -17.44 7.32 -1.16
N GLY A 135 -17.51 6.15 -1.81
CA GLY A 135 -18.12 4.92 -1.28
C GLY A 135 -17.45 3.64 -1.77
N ALA A 136 -17.97 2.48 -1.36
CA ALA A 136 -17.41 1.17 -1.69
C ALA A 136 -18.47 0.16 -2.16
N VAL A 137 -18.00 -0.92 -2.78
CA VAL A 137 -18.79 -2.11 -3.10
C VAL A 137 -18.09 -3.33 -2.50
N THR A 138 -18.65 -3.92 -1.45
CA THR A 138 -18.08 -5.11 -0.79
C THR A 138 -18.59 -6.40 -1.43
N VAL A 139 -17.72 -7.16 -2.11
CA VAL A 139 -18.04 -8.45 -2.73
C VAL A 139 -17.70 -9.60 -1.79
N LEU A 140 -18.66 -10.48 -1.56
CA LEU A 140 -18.54 -11.68 -0.73
C LEU A 140 -18.77 -12.95 -1.57
N ASP A 141 -18.13 -14.06 -1.19
CA ASP A 141 -18.43 -15.38 -1.76
C ASP A 141 -19.58 -16.04 -0.98
N ALA A 142 -20.67 -16.38 -1.65
CA ALA A 142 -21.85 -16.99 -1.04
C ALA A 142 -21.59 -18.33 -0.32
N SER A 143 -20.47 -19.00 -0.59
CA SER A 143 -20.10 -20.26 0.09
C SER A 143 -19.25 -20.06 1.35
N ALA A 144 -18.54 -18.93 1.47
CA ALA A 144 -17.63 -18.65 2.58
C ALA A 144 -18.11 -17.52 3.52
N GLY A 145 -18.97 -16.63 3.02
CA GLY A 145 -19.38 -15.41 3.73
C GLY A 145 -18.21 -14.43 3.89
N VAL A 146 -18.20 -13.69 5.00
CA VAL A 146 -17.09 -12.80 5.35
C VAL A 146 -15.84 -13.59 5.77
N GLN A 147 -14.69 -13.27 5.16
CA GLN A 147 -13.39 -13.92 5.38
C GLN A 147 -12.37 -12.94 5.99
N ALA A 148 -11.22 -13.43 6.45
CA ALA A 148 -10.27 -12.64 7.26
C ALA A 148 -9.81 -11.34 6.57
N GLN A 149 -9.40 -11.40 5.29
CA GLN A 149 -8.98 -10.23 4.52
C GLN A 149 -10.13 -9.25 4.28
N THR A 150 -11.39 -9.73 4.16
CA THR A 150 -12.57 -8.85 4.11
C THR A 150 -12.66 -8.03 5.39
N VAL A 151 -12.43 -8.63 6.57
CA VAL A 151 -12.42 -7.92 7.85
C VAL A 151 -11.30 -6.87 7.88
N THR A 152 -10.09 -7.21 7.42
CA THR A 152 -8.94 -6.28 7.39
C THR A 152 -9.23 -5.05 6.51
N VAL A 153 -9.68 -5.25 5.27
CA VAL A 153 -10.01 -4.14 4.36
C VAL A 153 -11.25 -3.38 4.83
N TRP A 154 -12.22 -4.06 5.45
CA TRP A 154 -13.39 -3.41 6.05
C TRP A 154 -13.04 -2.48 7.22
N ARG A 155 -12.09 -2.87 8.08
CA ARG A 155 -11.57 -1.99 9.16
C ARG A 155 -10.95 -0.72 8.57
N GLN A 156 -10.21 -0.82 7.47
CA GLN A 156 -9.66 0.33 6.75
C GLN A 156 -10.77 1.20 6.12
N ALA A 157 -11.79 0.60 5.51
CA ALA A 157 -12.94 1.34 4.97
C ALA A 157 -13.74 2.07 6.07
N LYS A 158 -13.86 1.46 7.26
CA LYS A 158 -14.48 2.06 8.46
C LYS A 158 -13.65 3.24 9.00
N LYS A 159 -12.31 3.14 9.03
CA LYS A 159 -11.38 4.25 9.36
C LYS A 159 -11.64 5.50 8.52
N PHE A 160 -12.01 5.32 7.25
CA PHE A 160 -12.35 6.41 6.31
C PHE A 160 -13.84 6.71 6.20
N SER A 161 -14.70 6.11 7.04
CA SER A 161 -16.15 6.30 7.01
C SER A 161 -16.73 6.19 5.59
N LEU A 162 -16.42 5.09 4.90
CA LEU A 162 -16.96 4.80 3.56
C LEU A 162 -18.32 4.08 3.66
N PRO A 163 -19.42 4.68 3.16
CA PRO A 163 -20.65 3.94 2.90
C PRO A 163 -20.36 2.83 1.87
N SER A 164 -20.91 1.63 2.08
CA SER A 164 -20.71 0.49 1.19
C SER A 164 -22.00 -0.21 0.81
N VAL A 165 -22.07 -0.70 -0.42
CA VAL A 165 -23.09 -1.62 -0.92
C VAL A 165 -22.48 -3.02 -0.94
N PHE A 166 -23.20 -4.04 -0.48
CA PHE A 166 -22.69 -5.41 -0.46
C PHE A 166 -23.25 -6.22 -1.64
N PHE A 167 -22.43 -7.11 -2.20
CA PHE A 167 -22.81 -8.04 -3.25
C PHE A 167 -22.38 -9.47 -2.91
N VAL A 168 -23.36 -10.35 -2.66
CA VAL A 168 -23.14 -11.79 -2.43
C VAL A 168 -23.05 -12.50 -3.79
N ASN A 169 -21.82 -12.82 -4.19
CA ASN A 169 -21.46 -13.40 -5.49
C ASN A 169 -21.33 -14.93 -5.40
N LYS A 170 -21.17 -15.60 -6.55
CA LYS A 170 -20.95 -17.06 -6.67
C LYS A 170 -22.06 -17.92 -6.05
N LEU A 171 -23.30 -17.42 -6.06
CA LEU A 171 -24.50 -18.18 -5.65
C LEU A 171 -24.74 -19.47 -6.46
N ASP A 172 -24.03 -19.64 -7.58
CA ASP A 172 -24.11 -20.83 -8.42
C ASP A 172 -23.23 -22.00 -7.95
N LYS A 173 -22.46 -21.82 -6.87
CA LYS A 173 -21.77 -22.91 -6.17
C LYS A 173 -22.76 -23.79 -5.38
N GLN A 174 -22.52 -25.10 -5.34
CA GLN A 174 -23.33 -26.04 -4.56
C GLN A 174 -23.38 -25.73 -3.05
N ALA A 175 -22.30 -25.18 -2.50
CA ALA A 175 -22.20 -24.80 -1.08
C ALA A 175 -22.67 -23.35 -0.80
N ALA A 176 -23.28 -22.66 -1.77
CA ALA A 176 -23.72 -21.29 -1.59
C ALA A 176 -24.93 -21.19 -0.64
N ASN A 177 -24.85 -20.28 0.34
CA ASN A 177 -25.95 -19.97 1.23
C ASN A 177 -26.00 -18.45 1.46
N PHE A 178 -27.03 -17.81 0.90
CA PHE A 178 -27.22 -16.36 1.00
C PHE A 178 -27.49 -15.90 2.42
N VAL A 179 -28.38 -16.57 3.16
CA VAL A 179 -28.76 -16.20 4.53
C VAL A 179 -27.53 -16.24 5.44
N ARG A 180 -26.80 -17.36 5.44
CA ARG A 180 -25.54 -17.51 6.19
C ARG A 180 -24.49 -16.46 5.80
N SER A 181 -24.44 -16.07 4.54
CA SER A 181 -23.52 -15.02 4.07
C SER A 181 -23.90 -13.66 4.63
N VAL A 182 -25.20 -13.34 4.70
CA VAL A 182 -25.74 -12.12 5.35
C VAL A 182 -25.50 -12.16 6.86
N ASP A 183 -25.76 -13.28 7.53
CA ASP A 183 -25.51 -13.43 8.98
C ASP A 183 -24.02 -13.18 9.31
N SER A 184 -23.11 -13.66 8.45
CA SER A 184 -21.67 -13.45 8.63
C SER A 184 -21.22 -11.98 8.51
N ILE A 185 -22.03 -11.10 7.90
CA ILE A 185 -21.82 -9.65 7.89
C ILE A 185 -22.02 -9.10 9.31
N ILE A 186 -23.07 -9.56 10.00
CA ILE A 186 -23.39 -9.17 11.37
C ILE A 186 -22.29 -9.67 12.30
N GLU A 187 -22.04 -10.98 12.30
CA GLU A 187 -21.09 -11.65 13.22
C GLU A 187 -19.65 -11.13 13.11
N LYS A 188 -19.14 -10.89 11.89
CA LYS A 188 -17.71 -10.65 11.66
C LYS A 188 -17.33 -9.20 11.34
N LEU A 189 -18.27 -8.39 10.85
CA LEU A 189 -18.02 -6.97 10.55
C LEU A 189 -18.65 -6.03 11.59
N GLY A 190 -19.49 -6.55 12.50
CA GLY A 190 -20.16 -5.74 13.52
C GLY A 190 -21.15 -4.76 12.90
N LEU A 191 -21.90 -5.20 11.89
CA LEU A 191 -22.89 -4.43 11.17
C LEU A 191 -24.28 -4.97 11.51
N GLU A 192 -25.03 -4.22 12.32
CA GLU A 192 -26.27 -4.70 12.93
C GLU A 192 -27.39 -4.95 11.90
N ASN A 193 -27.48 -4.12 10.85
CA ASN A 193 -28.65 -4.08 9.96
C ASN A 193 -28.31 -4.22 8.46
N PRO A 194 -27.90 -5.42 7.99
CA PRO A 194 -27.89 -5.71 6.56
C PRO A 194 -29.33 -5.82 6.03
N VAL A 195 -29.63 -5.11 4.93
CA VAL A 195 -30.95 -5.10 4.30
C VAL A 195 -30.85 -5.71 2.89
N PRO A 196 -31.37 -6.94 2.68
CA PRO A 196 -31.47 -7.55 1.36
C PRO A 196 -32.35 -6.71 0.43
N VAL A 197 -31.75 -6.21 -0.66
CA VAL A 197 -32.45 -5.54 -1.77
C VAL A 197 -32.70 -6.53 -2.92
N CYS A 198 -31.87 -7.57 -3.02
CA CYS A 198 -32.07 -8.67 -3.94
C CYS A 198 -32.01 -10.01 -3.20
N VAL A 199 -32.91 -10.91 -3.57
CA VAL A 199 -33.06 -12.23 -2.93
C VAL A 199 -32.91 -13.33 -3.99
N PRO A 200 -32.13 -14.41 -3.72
CA PRO A 200 -32.00 -15.51 -4.65
C PRO A 200 -33.27 -16.37 -4.69
N VAL A 201 -33.62 -16.84 -5.87
CA VAL A 201 -34.61 -17.91 -6.06
C VAL A 201 -33.83 -19.22 -6.18
N VAL A 202 -34.25 -20.21 -5.40
CA VAL A 202 -33.83 -21.61 -5.55
C VAL A 202 -34.95 -22.42 -6.19
N ASP A 203 -34.58 -23.40 -7.01
CA ASP A 203 -35.50 -24.40 -7.53
C ASP A 203 -35.92 -25.42 -6.45
N ASN A 204 -36.81 -26.34 -6.82
CA ASN A 204 -37.32 -27.39 -5.92
C ASN A 204 -36.25 -28.43 -5.51
N VAL A 205 -35.06 -28.37 -6.11
CA VAL A 205 -33.91 -29.26 -5.84
C VAL A 205 -32.86 -28.54 -4.97
N GLY A 206 -33.01 -27.21 -4.76
CA GLY A 206 -32.10 -26.38 -3.98
C GLY A 206 -31.03 -25.67 -4.82
N HIS A 207 -31.07 -25.75 -6.16
CA HIS A 207 -30.14 -25.03 -7.03
C HIS A 207 -30.59 -23.59 -7.26
N PHE A 208 -29.62 -22.68 -7.38
CA PHE A 208 -29.85 -21.28 -7.71
C PHE A 208 -30.43 -21.12 -9.13
N SER A 209 -31.66 -20.62 -9.24
CA SER A 209 -32.46 -20.56 -10.48
C SER A 209 -32.74 -19.13 -10.95
N GLY A 210 -32.66 -18.13 -10.07
CA GLY A 210 -32.86 -16.73 -10.43
C GLY A 210 -32.62 -15.73 -9.31
N VAL A 211 -32.82 -14.44 -9.60
CA VAL A 211 -32.71 -13.33 -8.63
C VAL A 211 -33.97 -12.46 -8.70
N LEU A 212 -34.49 -12.07 -7.54
CA LEU A 212 -35.57 -11.09 -7.38
C LEU A 212 -34.98 -9.74 -6.96
N ASP A 213 -35.34 -8.67 -7.67
CA ASP A 213 -35.09 -7.28 -7.25
C ASP A 213 -36.35 -6.74 -6.57
N LEU A 214 -36.28 -6.52 -5.26
CA LEU A 214 -37.43 -6.17 -4.44
C LEU A 214 -37.92 -4.74 -4.68
N ILE A 215 -37.05 -3.83 -5.15
CA ILE A 215 -37.39 -2.42 -5.37
C ILE A 215 -38.08 -2.26 -6.73
N ASN A 216 -37.45 -2.78 -7.79
CA ASN A 216 -37.94 -2.64 -9.16
C ASN A 216 -38.98 -3.72 -9.55
N LYS A 217 -39.30 -4.67 -8.67
CA LYS A 217 -40.28 -5.76 -8.87
C LYS A 217 -40.01 -6.57 -10.14
N ARG A 218 -38.73 -6.85 -10.39
CA ARG A 218 -38.24 -7.59 -11.57
C ARG A 218 -37.56 -8.89 -11.15
N TYR A 219 -37.71 -9.90 -11.97
CA TYR A 219 -37.10 -11.23 -11.82
C TYR A 219 -36.11 -11.50 -12.94
N LEU A 220 -34.99 -12.10 -12.60
CA LEU A 220 -33.95 -12.54 -13.50
C LEU A 220 -33.85 -14.07 -13.45
N ALA A 221 -34.29 -14.74 -14.52
CA ALA A 221 -34.14 -16.19 -14.66
C ALA A 221 -32.73 -16.54 -15.18
N LEU A 222 -32.09 -17.55 -14.58
CA LEU A 222 -30.76 -18.04 -14.96
C LEU A 222 -30.85 -19.12 -16.05
N ASN A 223 -31.51 -18.80 -17.17
CA ASN A 223 -31.54 -19.69 -18.32
C ASN A 223 -30.22 -19.60 -19.10
N LEU A 224 -29.58 -20.75 -19.32
CA LEU A 224 -28.21 -20.92 -19.83
C LEU A 224 -27.93 -20.41 -21.27
N GLY A 225 -28.90 -19.77 -21.95
CA GLY A 225 -28.79 -19.31 -23.34
C GLY A 225 -28.87 -17.80 -23.58
N ASP A 226 -29.76 -17.08 -22.88
CA ASP A 226 -30.22 -15.74 -23.30
C ASP A 226 -29.61 -14.57 -22.50
N GLY A 227 -28.41 -14.73 -21.93
CA GLY A 227 -27.69 -13.65 -21.21
C GLY A 227 -28.40 -13.06 -19.97
N GLY A 228 -29.56 -13.61 -19.58
CA GLY A 228 -30.42 -13.17 -18.49
C GLY A 228 -31.10 -11.82 -18.75
N GLN A 229 -32.32 -11.82 -19.29
CA GLN A 229 -33.14 -10.60 -19.32
C GLN A 229 -34.00 -10.46 -18.07
N TRP A 230 -33.98 -9.29 -17.45
CA TRP A 230 -34.90 -8.90 -16.39
C TRP A 230 -36.35 -8.83 -16.91
N LYS A 231 -37.25 -9.57 -16.28
CA LYS A 231 -38.68 -9.63 -16.63
C LYS A 231 -39.53 -9.15 -15.46
N GLN A 232 -40.62 -8.46 -15.73
CA GLN A 232 -41.61 -8.14 -14.71
C GLN A 232 -42.44 -9.39 -14.40
N LEU A 233 -42.64 -9.70 -13.12
CA LEU A 233 -43.43 -10.87 -12.71
C LEU A 233 -44.94 -10.60 -12.89
N LYS A 234 -45.68 -11.65 -13.26
CA LYS A 234 -47.14 -11.67 -13.15
C LYS A 234 -47.54 -11.98 -11.71
N LYS A 235 -48.69 -11.48 -11.28
CA LYS A 235 -49.18 -11.65 -9.90
C LYS A 235 -49.42 -13.12 -9.51
N ASP A 236 -49.75 -13.96 -10.48
CA ASP A 236 -50.18 -15.35 -10.25
C ASP A 236 -49.01 -16.37 -10.13
N CYS A 237 -47.78 -15.91 -9.93
CA CYS A 237 -46.57 -16.74 -9.87
C CYS A 237 -46.07 -16.91 -8.42
N SER A 238 -45.58 -18.10 -8.05
CA SER A 238 -45.02 -18.35 -6.71
C SER A 238 -43.81 -17.46 -6.40
N GLU A 239 -43.05 -17.07 -7.41
CA GLU A 239 -41.95 -16.11 -7.32
C GLU A 239 -42.45 -14.70 -6.96
N PHE A 240 -43.67 -14.33 -7.33
CA PHE A 240 -44.28 -13.04 -6.98
C PHE A 240 -44.67 -13.00 -5.50
N GLU A 241 -45.28 -14.08 -4.98
CA GLU A 241 -45.58 -14.21 -3.54
C GLU A 241 -44.30 -14.11 -2.70
N LYS A 242 -43.25 -14.87 -3.05
CA LYS A 242 -41.93 -14.81 -2.39
C LYS A 242 -41.32 -13.41 -2.44
N MET A 243 -41.43 -12.73 -3.59
CA MET A 243 -40.97 -11.35 -3.75
C MET A 243 -41.71 -10.37 -2.84
N MET A 244 -43.03 -10.51 -2.71
CA MET A 244 -43.85 -9.63 -1.86
C MET A 244 -43.54 -9.82 -0.38
N VAL A 245 -43.41 -11.07 0.10
CA VAL A 245 -43.00 -11.36 1.50
C VAL A 245 -41.63 -10.77 1.82
N ALA A 246 -40.63 -11.01 0.97
CA ALA A 246 -39.28 -10.46 1.18
C ALA A 246 -39.23 -8.92 1.09
N ARG A 247 -40.08 -8.33 0.24
CA ARG A 247 -40.22 -6.87 0.11
C ARG A 247 -40.89 -6.24 1.32
N GLU A 248 -41.87 -6.91 1.91
CA GLU A 248 -42.50 -6.48 3.17
C GLU A 248 -41.50 -6.56 4.33
N GLU A 249 -40.72 -7.63 4.43
CA GLU A 249 -39.61 -7.73 5.40
C GLU A 249 -38.58 -6.59 5.21
N MET A 250 -38.16 -6.33 3.96
CA MET A 250 -37.26 -5.21 3.64
C MET A 250 -37.85 -3.85 4.04
N PHE A 251 -39.16 -3.65 3.87
CA PHE A 251 -39.83 -2.40 4.25
C PHE A 251 -40.02 -2.27 5.77
N CYS A 252 -40.32 -3.35 6.50
CA CYS A 252 -40.33 -3.33 7.97
C CYS A 252 -38.97 -2.90 8.52
N ARG A 253 -37.87 -3.51 8.04
CA ARG A 253 -36.50 -3.15 8.44
C ARG A 253 -36.12 -1.69 8.13
N LEU A 254 -36.77 -1.03 7.17
CA LEU A 254 -36.57 0.40 6.89
C LEU A 254 -37.49 1.29 7.75
N ALA A 255 -38.69 0.82 8.06
CA ALA A 255 -39.65 1.52 8.92
C ALA A 255 -39.15 1.64 10.36
N ASP A 256 -38.39 0.65 10.86
CA ASP A 256 -37.75 0.67 12.19
C ASP A 256 -36.79 1.87 12.40
N PHE A 257 -36.34 2.54 11.33
CA PHE A 257 -35.39 3.67 11.37
C PHE A 257 -35.96 5.00 10.84
N ASP A 258 -37.15 5.01 10.22
CA ASP A 258 -37.80 6.23 9.73
C ASP A 258 -39.32 6.19 9.96
N ASP A 259 -39.77 6.89 11.00
CA ASP A 259 -41.18 7.03 11.39
C ASP A 259 -42.08 7.48 10.22
N LYS A 260 -41.58 8.33 9.31
CA LYS A 260 -42.37 8.85 8.18
C LYS A 260 -42.57 7.77 7.13
N PHE A 261 -41.58 6.90 6.95
CA PHE A 261 -41.70 5.75 6.07
C PHE A 261 -42.62 4.69 6.68
N ALA A 262 -42.54 4.45 8.00
CA ALA A 262 -43.49 3.60 8.71
C ALA A 262 -44.95 4.09 8.53
N ASP A 263 -45.20 5.38 8.70
CA ASP A 263 -46.51 6.01 8.47
C ASP A 263 -47.00 5.86 7.02
N SER A 264 -46.10 5.98 6.04
CA SER A 264 -46.42 5.79 4.62
C SER A 264 -46.78 4.34 4.30
N LEU A 265 -46.01 3.39 4.84
CA LEU A 265 -46.21 1.94 4.71
C LEU A 265 -47.53 1.47 5.32
N LEU A 266 -47.92 1.99 6.49
CA LEU A 266 -49.20 1.67 7.14
C LEU A 266 -50.42 2.18 6.36
N ARG A 267 -50.28 3.27 5.60
CA ARG A 267 -51.37 3.87 4.80
C ARG A 267 -51.47 3.30 3.38
N THR A 268 -50.44 2.60 2.92
CA THR A 268 -50.22 2.33 1.50
C THR A 268 -49.83 0.87 1.28
N SER A 269 -50.58 0.13 0.46
CA SER A 269 -50.22 -1.26 0.13
C SER A 269 -48.80 -1.36 -0.44
N SER A 270 -48.05 -2.38 -0.01
CA SER A 270 -46.67 -2.69 -0.41
C SER A 270 -46.46 -2.78 -1.93
N GLU A 271 -47.53 -3.05 -2.69
CA GLU A 271 -47.58 -3.03 -4.15
C GLU A 271 -47.37 -1.65 -4.81
N ASN A 272 -47.55 -0.53 -4.12
CA ASN A 272 -47.50 0.80 -4.76
C ASN A 272 -46.07 1.19 -5.18
N GLU A 273 -45.95 1.96 -6.26
CA GLU A 273 -44.66 2.45 -6.77
C GLU A 273 -44.16 3.70 -6.05
N ILE A 274 -45.05 4.47 -5.41
CA ILE A 274 -44.69 5.65 -4.60
C ILE A 274 -43.72 5.25 -3.47
N LEU A 275 -44.00 4.13 -2.80
CA LEU A 275 -43.14 3.54 -1.77
C LEU A 275 -41.75 3.16 -2.28
N ASN A 276 -41.55 2.90 -3.59
CA ASN A 276 -40.21 2.63 -4.12
C ASN A 276 -39.30 3.85 -4.02
N LEU A 277 -39.83 5.03 -4.36
CA LEU A 277 -39.07 6.29 -4.33
C LEU A 277 -38.81 6.77 -2.90
N GLU A 278 -39.72 6.48 -1.98
CA GLU A 278 -39.54 6.76 -0.56
C GLU A 278 -38.53 5.79 0.06
N ALA A 279 -38.70 4.48 -0.13
CA ALA A 279 -37.74 3.47 0.34
C ALA A 279 -36.32 3.71 -0.19
N LEU A 280 -36.14 4.12 -1.46
CA LEU A 280 -34.83 4.47 -2.01
C LEU A 280 -34.20 5.69 -1.33
N LYS A 281 -34.99 6.69 -0.92
CA LYS A 281 -34.49 7.86 -0.18
C LYS A 281 -34.05 7.48 1.24
N VAL A 282 -34.88 6.70 1.94
CA VAL A 282 -34.60 6.19 3.28
C VAL A 282 -33.36 5.30 3.26
N LEU A 283 -33.32 4.34 2.33
CA LEU A 283 -32.17 3.45 2.13
C LEU A 283 -30.89 4.24 1.82
N ARG A 284 -30.95 5.28 0.97
CA ARG A 284 -29.80 6.19 0.75
C ARG A 284 -29.37 6.86 2.05
N GLN A 285 -30.29 7.50 2.77
CA GLN A 285 -29.99 8.23 4.00
C GLN A 285 -29.32 7.31 5.04
N LEU A 286 -29.87 6.12 5.28
CA LEU A 286 -29.37 5.16 6.26
C LEU A 286 -28.07 4.47 5.81
N THR A 287 -27.83 4.35 4.51
CA THR A 287 -26.53 3.91 3.95
C THR A 287 -25.46 4.98 4.17
N LEU A 288 -25.80 6.26 3.95
CA LEU A 288 -24.87 7.38 4.14
C LEU A 288 -24.47 7.57 5.62
N THR A 289 -25.39 7.34 6.56
CA THR A 289 -25.11 7.33 8.01
C THR A 289 -24.49 6.02 8.50
N GLN A 290 -24.31 5.01 7.63
CA GLN A 290 -23.79 3.67 7.94
C GLN A 290 -24.59 2.89 9.00
N GLN A 291 -25.87 3.23 9.18
CA GLN A 291 -26.79 2.50 10.07
C GLN A 291 -27.33 1.22 9.42
N ILE A 292 -27.48 1.24 8.10
CA ILE A 292 -27.94 0.11 7.28
C ILE A 292 -26.94 -0.16 6.16
N VAL A 293 -26.83 -1.43 5.75
CA VAL A 293 -26.04 -1.86 4.61
C VAL A 293 -26.92 -2.55 3.57
N PRO A 294 -27.11 -1.99 2.36
CA PRO A 294 -27.88 -2.64 1.29
C PRO A 294 -27.11 -3.83 0.72
N VAL A 295 -27.78 -4.98 0.62
CA VAL A 295 -27.21 -6.24 0.12
C VAL A 295 -27.90 -6.66 -1.18
N ALA A 296 -27.14 -6.71 -2.28
CA ALA A 296 -27.51 -7.37 -3.52
C ALA A 296 -26.90 -8.77 -3.61
N CYS A 297 -27.36 -9.59 -4.56
CA CYS A 297 -26.85 -10.95 -4.74
C CYS A 297 -26.92 -11.43 -6.20
N GLY A 298 -26.05 -12.36 -6.59
CA GLY A 298 -26.03 -12.89 -7.95
C GLY A 298 -24.92 -13.90 -8.23
N SER A 299 -24.68 -14.15 -9.53
CA SER A 299 -23.52 -14.87 -10.04
C SER A 299 -22.94 -14.10 -11.22
N ALA A 300 -21.86 -13.36 -10.96
CA ALA A 300 -21.17 -12.57 -11.97
C ALA A 300 -20.59 -13.46 -13.09
N LEU A 301 -20.23 -14.71 -12.77
CA LEU A 301 -19.70 -15.67 -13.74
C LEU A 301 -20.77 -16.08 -14.77
N ARG A 302 -21.91 -16.63 -14.30
CA ARG A 302 -22.94 -17.21 -15.17
C ARG A 302 -23.87 -16.18 -15.81
N CYS A 303 -24.17 -15.07 -15.14
CA CYS A 303 -25.14 -14.10 -15.63
C CYS A 303 -24.74 -12.67 -15.28
N ALA A 304 -24.15 -11.97 -16.25
CA ALA A 304 -23.71 -10.58 -16.09
C ALA A 304 -24.83 -9.66 -15.57
N GLN A 305 -26.06 -9.83 -16.07
CA GLN A 305 -27.24 -9.05 -15.66
C GLN A 305 -27.62 -9.20 -14.18
N SER A 306 -27.12 -10.23 -13.47
CA SER A 306 -27.29 -10.34 -12.01
C SER A 306 -26.48 -9.31 -11.23
N VAL A 307 -25.50 -8.66 -11.87
CA VAL A 307 -24.67 -7.59 -11.30
C VAL A 307 -25.31 -6.20 -11.52
N SER A 308 -26.29 -6.04 -12.42
CA SER A 308 -26.89 -4.72 -12.68
C SER A 308 -27.55 -4.04 -11.45
N PRO A 309 -28.13 -4.74 -10.46
CA PRO A 309 -28.63 -4.09 -9.24
C PRO A 309 -27.53 -3.38 -8.45
N VAL A 310 -26.27 -3.81 -8.56
CA VAL A 310 -25.12 -3.13 -7.93
C VAL A 310 -24.90 -1.74 -8.53
N LEU A 311 -24.97 -1.60 -9.86
CA LEU A 311 -24.89 -0.29 -10.53
C LEU A 311 -26.05 0.64 -10.13
N ASP A 312 -27.25 0.06 -9.97
CA ASP A 312 -28.43 0.79 -9.52
C ASP A 312 -28.28 1.27 -8.07
N LEU A 313 -27.76 0.43 -7.17
CA LEU A 313 -27.47 0.80 -5.78
C LEU A 313 -26.29 1.78 -5.65
N VAL A 314 -25.27 1.69 -6.50
CA VAL A 314 -24.17 2.68 -6.56
C VAL A 314 -24.71 4.08 -6.90
N VAL A 315 -25.59 4.19 -7.89
CA VAL A 315 -26.18 5.49 -8.27
C VAL A 315 -27.11 6.01 -7.16
N ASN A 316 -27.97 5.15 -6.61
CA ASN A 316 -29.03 5.57 -5.70
C ASN A 316 -28.55 5.75 -4.24
N CYS A 317 -27.74 4.85 -3.72
CA CYS A 317 -27.41 4.78 -2.28
C CYS A 317 -26.04 5.38 -1.92
N LEU A 318 -25.03 5.31 -2.80
CA LEU A 318 -23.69 5.82 -2.48
C LEU A 318 -23.57 7.35 -2.66
N PRO A 319 -22.66 8.00 -1.92
CA PRO A 319 -22.53 9.46 -1.92
C PRO A 319 -22.00 10.03 -3.23
N CYS A 320 -22.28 11.32 -3.45
CA CYS A 320 -21.58 12.14 -4.43
C CYS A 320 -20.43 12.93 -3.77
N PRO A 321 -19.38 13.34 -4.53
CA PRO A 321 -18.22 14.05 -4.00
C PRO A 321 -18.54 15.27 -3.13
N THR A 322 -19.59 16.01 -3.50
CA THR A 322 -20.01 17.24 -2.83
C THR A 322 -20.58 17.02 -1.43
N GLU A 323 -21.10 15.83 -1.13
CA GLU A 323 -21.63 15.49 0.20
C GLU A 323 -20.50 15.30 1.24
N LYS A 324 -19.34 14.76 0.82
CA LYS A 324 -18.16 14.56 1.71
C LYS A 324 -17.24 15.78 1.82
N THR A 325 -17.20 16.64 0.79
CA THR A 325 -16.19 17.71 0.65
C THR A 325 -16.57 19.01 1.39
N THR A 326 -17.54 18.99 2.31
CA THR A 326 -18.12 20.19 2.93
C THR A 326 -17.11 21.05 3.71
N LEU A 327 -16.25 20.46 4.53
CA LEU A 327 -15.19 21.20 5.24
C LEU A 327 -14.10 21.73 4.30
N LEU A 328 -13.75 20.97 3.26
CA LEU A 328 -12.78 21.39 2.26
C LEU A 328 -13.29 22.57 1.44
N ASN A 329 -14.59 22.58 1.10
CA ASN A 329 -15.23 23.74 0.48
C ASN A 329 -15.16 24.98 1.40
N ASN A 330 -15.30 24.84 2.71
CA ASN A 330 -15.21 25.97 3.64
C ASN A 330 -13.77 26.54 3.76
N VAL A 331 -12.74 25.69 3.58
CA VAL A 331 -11.33 26.07 3.66
C VAL A 331 -10.79 26.58 2.32
N PHE A 332 -11.05 25.87 1.22
CA PHE A 332 -10.52 26.20 -0.11
C PHE A 332 -11.49 27.03 -0.96
N ASN A 333 -12.79 27.09 -0.64
CA ASN A 333 -13.82 27.72 -1.48
C ASN A 333 -13.77 27.15 -2.92
N ASN A 334 -13.40 28.00 -3.90
CA ASN A 334 -13.20 27.61 -5.30
C ASN A 334 -11.71 27.43 -5.66
N ASP A 335 -10.79 27.65 -4.72
CA ASP A 335 -9.36 27.42 -4.93
C ASP A 335 -9.11 25.93 -5.17
N LEU A 336 -8.19 25.60 -6.08
CA LEU A 336 -7.85 24.21 -6.39
C LEU A 336 -7.24 23.52 -5.15
N SER A 337 -7.82 22.38 -4.76
CA SER A 337 -7.21 21.41 -3.84
C SER A 337 -7.31 20.01 -4.42
N ALA A 338 -6.17 19.31 -4.44
CA ALA A 338 -6.09 17.96 -4.99
C ALA A 338 -5.06 17.10 -4.26
N LEU A 339 -5.34 15.81 -4.12
CA LEU A 339 -4.48 14.83 -3.45
C LEU A 339 -3.90 13.85 -4.47
N VAL A 340 -2.58 13.67 -4.44
CA VAL A 340 -1.89 12.63 -5.20
C VAL A 340 -1.99 11.33 -4.42
N PHE A 341 -2.58 10.29 -5.03
CA PHE A 341 -2.80 9.01 -4.33
C PHE A 341 -2.08 7.83 -4.97
N LYS A 342 -1.64 7.94 -6.22
CA LYS A 342 -0.84 6.93 -6.92
C LYS A 342 0.08 7.58 -7.93
N ILE A 343 1.27 7.01 -8.09
CA ILE A 343 2.20 7.27 -9.19
C ILE A 343 2.40 5.95 -9.92
N SER A 344 2.51 5.99 -11.25
CA SER A 344 2.96 4.85 -12.06
C SER A 344 3.89 5.33 -13.17
N HIS A 345 4.93 4.57 -13.48
CA HIS A 345 5.80 4.82 -14.62
C HIS A 345 5.34 4.04 -15.87
N ASP A 346 5.08 4.75 -16.97
CA ASP A 346 4.81 4.18 -18.31
C ASP A 346 5.93 4.54 -19.32
N LYS A 347 6.17 3.62 -20.26
CA LYS A 347 7.21 3.73 -21.31
C LYS A 347 6.93 4.84 -22.33
N LYS A 348 5.67 5.25 -22.55
CA LYS A 348 5.30 6.28 -23.53
C LYS A 348 5.11 7.65 -22.89
N PHE A 349 4.42 7.70 -21.75
CA PHE A 349 4.06 8.96 -21.08
C PHE A 349 5.01 9.37 -19.94
N GLY A 350 5.92 8.49 -19.52
CA GLY A 350 6.81 8.73 -18.37
C GLY A 350 6.06 8.55 -17.04
N SER A 351 6.30 9.43 -16.08
CA SER A 351 5.58 9.39 -14.80
C SER A 351 4.13 9.88 -14.97
N LEU A 352 3.19 8.97 -14.72
CA LEU A 352 1.76 9.23 -14.59
C LEU A 352 1.44 9.44 -13.10
N THR A 353 0.86 10.59 -12.77
CA THR A 353 0.46 10.92 -11.39
C THR A 353 -1.06 10.97 -11.29
N TYR A 354 -1.65 10.06 -10.53
CA TYR A 354 -3.09 9.98 -10.32
C TYR A 354 -3.51 10.90 -9.16
N VAL A 355 -4.47 11.77 -9.46
CA VAL A 355 -4.86 12.87 -8.58
C VAL A 355 -6.37 12.92 -8.40
N ARG A 356 -6.79 12.98 -7.13
CA ARG A 356 -8.17 13.22 -6.69
C ARG A 356 -8.38 14.73 -6.52
N ILE A 357 -9.25 15.34 -7.32
CA ILE A 357 -9.56 16.76 -7.21
C ILE A 357 -10.75 16.93 -6.25
N TYR A 358 -10.56 17.65 -5.15
CA TYR A 358 -11.60 17.92 -4.15
C TYR A 358 -12.31 19.24 -4.43
N THR A 359 -11.56 20.33 -4.62
CA THR A 359 -12.11 21.67 -4.91
C THR A 359 -11.43 22.30 -6.13
N GLY A 360 -12.09 23.26 -6.78
CA GLY A 360 -11.58 23.95 -7.97
C GLY A 360 -11.55 23.10 -9.24
N GLU A 361 -10.64 23.44 -10.15
CA GLU A 361 -10.42 22.77 -11.44
C GLU A 361 -8.94 22.78 -11.82
N ILE A 362 -8.48 21.76 -12.56
CA ILE A 362 -7.14 21.70 -13.15
C ILE A 362 -7.26 21.87 -14.65
N LYS A 363 -6.46 22.77 -15.23
CA LYS A 363 -6.43 23.03 -16.67
C LYS A 363 -5.23 22.37 -17.33
N ASN A 364 -5.36 22.04 -18.60
CA ASN A 364 -4.23 21.54 -19.38
C ASN A 364 -3.15 22.63 -19.53
N MET A 365 -1.88 22.27 -19.40
CA MET A 365 -0.71 23.16 -19.41
C MET A 365 -0.64 24.15 -18.23
N ASP A 366 -1.41 23.94 -17.17
CA ASP A 366 -1.41 24.78 -15.97
C ASP A 366 -0.14 24.61 -15.13
N SER A 367 0.04 25.49 -14.14
CA SER A 367 1.17 25.46 -13.19
C SER A 367 0.63 25.28 -11.78
N LEU A 368 1.04 24.19 -11.12
CA LEU A 368 0.55 23.76 -9.81
C LEU A 368 1.60 23.99 -8.73
N TYR A 369 1.17 24.24 -7.51
CA TYR A 369 2.03 24.33 -6.34
C TYR A 369 1.87 23.09 -5.45
N ASN A 370 2.95 22.33 -5.29
CA ASN A 370 3.02 21.23 -4.33
C ASN A 370 3.31 21.80 -2.94
N VAL A 371 2.33 21.71 -2.04
CA VAL A 371 2.43 22.29 -0.70
C VAL A 371 3.39 21.48 0.18
N SER A 372 3.33 20.15 0.10
CA SER A 372 4.18 19.23 0.87
C SER A 372 5.67 19.47 0.60
N ARG A 373 6.02 19.69 -0.67
CA ARG A 373 7.41 19.88 -1.13
C ARG A 373 7.82 21.36 -1.29
N LYS A 374 6.88 22.30 -1.08
CA LYS A 374 7.05 23.75 -1.25
C LYS A 374 7.63 24.16 -2.63
N LYS A 375 7.24 23.44 -3.69
CA LYS A 375 7.75 23.62 -5.08
C LYS A 375 6.62 23.90 -6.07
N VAL A 376 6.93 24.63 -7.13
CA VAL A 376 6.04 24.85 -8.28
C VAL A 376 6.37 23.86 -9.38
N GLU A 377 5.35 23.18 -9.89
CA GLU A 377 5.39 22.23 -11.00
C GLU A 377 4.68 22.88 -12.20
N ASN A 378 5.38 23.08 -13.32
CA ASN A 378 4.88 23.87 -14.45
C ASN A 378 4.54 22.99 -15.67
N LYS A 379 3.55 23.40 -16.46
CA LYS A 379 3.15 22.76 -17.74
C LYS A 379 2.69 21.31 -17.58
N VAL A 380 1.73 21.10 -16.70
CA VAL A 380 1.15 19.77 -16.43
C VAL A 380 0.14 19.42 -17.53
N ASN A 381 0.27 18.26 -18.18
CA ASN A 381 -0.78 17.76 -19.07
C ASN A 381 -1.81 16.94 -18.29
N VAL A 382 -3.10 17.11 -18.63
CA VAL A 382 -4.23 16.53 -17.88
C VAL A 382 -5.01 15.53 -18.73
N TYR A 383 -5.16 14.31 -18.21
CA TYR A 383 -5.88 13.21 -18.84
C TYR A 383 -6.99 12.67 -17.94
N ILE A 384 -8.04 12.10 -18.54
CA ILE A 384 -9.03 11.27 -17.84
C ILE A 384 -8.80 9.81 -18.26
N PRO A 385 -8.73 8.85 -17.32
CA PRO A 385 -8.63 7.43 -17.65
C PRO A 385 -10.03 6.89 -18.03
N HIS A 386 -10.16 6.44 -19.28
CA HIS A 386 -11.41 5.91 -19.83
C HIS A 386 -11.15 4.58 -20.54
N SER A 387 -11.66 3.48 -19.96
CA SER A 387 -11.20 2.12 -20.25
C SER A 387 -9.66 2.07 -20.23
N ASP A 388 -9.05 1.75 -21.38
CA ASP A 388 -7.63 1.43 -21.50
C ASP A 388 -6.83 2.62 -22.06
N GLN A 389 -7.48 3.78 -22.20
CA GLN A 389 -6.93 4.95 -22.90
C GLN A 389 -6.94 6.19 -21.98
N LEU A 390 -5.81 6.89 -21.97
CA LEU A 390 -5.68 8.21 -21.37
C LEU A 390 -6.16 9.26 -22.38
N GLN A 391 -7.37 9.77 -22.17
CA GLN A 391 -7.92 10.83 -23.02
C GLN A 391 -7.44 12.20 -22.54
N LEU A 392 -6.71 12.93 -23.39
CA LEU A 392 -6.29 14.31 -23.10
C LEU A 392 -7.53 15.21 -22.98
N THR A 393 -7.60 16.01 -21.92
CA THR A 393 -8.74 16.91 -21.65
C THR A 393 -8.27 18.32 -21.35
N SER A 394 -9.09 19.32 -21.69
CA SER A 394 -8.75 20.74 -21.49
C SER A 394 -8.88 21.19 -20.04
N VAL A 395 -9.88 20.67 -19.31
CA VAL A 395 -10.18 20.99 -17.92
C VAL A 395 -10.75 19.75 -17.23
N VAL A 396 -10.35 19.52 -15.97
CA VAL A 396 -11.01 18.55 -15.08
C VAL A 396 -11.43 19.24 -13.78
N LYS A 397 -12.70 19.09 -13.42
CA LYS A 397 -13.35 19.75 -12.28
C LYS A 397 -13.30 18.91 -10.99
N ALA A 398 -13.56 19.57 -9.87
CA ALA A 398 -13.80 19.00 -8.55
C ALA A 398 -14.73 17.76 -8.56
N GLY A 399 -14.41 16.80 -7.70
CA GLY A 399 -15.15 15.55 -7.56
C GLY A 399 -14.82 14.47 -8.59
N ASN A 400 -13.86 14.71 -9.47
CA ASN A 400 -13.35 13.74 -10.45
C ASN A 400 -11.95 13.21 -10.10
N ILE A 401 -11.47 12.23 -10.87
CA ILE A 401 -10.09 11.74 -10.83
C ILE A 401 -9.42 12.14 -12.15
N ALA A 402 -8.17 12.62 -12.08
CA ALA A 402 -7.36 13.01 -13.22
C ALA A 402 -6.00 12.30 -13.19
N VAL A 403 -5.41 12.08 -14.35
CA VAL A 403 -4.03 11.64 -14.51
C VAL A 403 -3.21 12.81 -15.04
N LEU A 404 -2.17 13.18 -14.30
CA LEU A 404 -1.27 14.28 -14.59
C LEU A 404 0.08 13.76 -15.09
N THR A 405 0.71 14.49 -16.01
CA THR A 405 2.07 14.19 -16.49
C THR A 405 2.94 15.44 -16.52
N GLY A 406 4.26 15.27 -16.39
CA GLY A 406 5.24 16.35 -16.37
C GLY A 406 5.64 16.83 -14.97
N LEU A 407 5.02 16.31 -13.92
CA LEU A 407 5.42 16.52 -12.52
C LEU A 407 6.78 15.86 -12.25
N LYS A 408 7.66 16.54 -11.48
CA LYS A 408 9.05 16.07 -11.25
C LYS A 408 9.40 15.77 -9.80
N THR A 409 8.77 16.44 -8.84
CA THR A 409 9.12 16.36 -7.41
C THR A 409 7.98 15.89 -6.52
N THR A 410 6.81 15.69 -7.11
CA THR A 410 5.60 15.18 -6.46
C THR A 410 5.71 13.69 -6.17
N VAL A 411 5.30 13.29 -4.96
CA VAL A 411 5.26 11.90 -4.49
C VAL A 411 3.84 11.55 -4.06
N THR A 412 3.50 10.26 -4.06
CA THR A 412 2.27 9.72 -3.46
C THR A 412 2.04 10.27 -2.05
N GLY A 413 0.85 10.82 -1.80
CA GLY A 413 0.48 11.52 -0.57
C GLY A 413 0.62 13.05 -0.60
N ASP A 414 1.24 13.64 -1.64
CA ASP A 414 1.40 15.09 -1.73
C ASP A 414 0.08 15.84 -2.02
N THR A 415 -0.05 17.05 -1.46
CA THR A 415 -1.15 17.99 -1.74
C THR A 415 -0.76 18.99 -2.83
N LEU A 416 -1.56 19.07 -3.89
CA LEU A 416 -1.44 20.03 -4.98
C LEU A 416 -2.51 21.13 -4.86
N VAL A 417 -2.13 22.39 -5.09
CA VAL A 417 -3.01 23.55 -5.12
C VAL A 417 -2.67 24.48 -6.29
N GLY A 418 -3.57 25.39 -6.65
CA GLY A 418 -3.38 26.27 -7.82
C GLY A 418 -2.26 27.31 -7.67
N SER A 419 -2.01 27.84 -6.47
CA SER A 419 -0.93 28.82 -6.26
C SER A 419 -0.43 28.84 -4.81
N LYS A 420 0.73 29.48 -4.62
CA LYS A 420 1.32 29.70 -3.29
C LYS A 420 0.48 30.65 -2.44
N GLU A 421 -0.23 31.58 -3.08
CA GLU A 421 -1.14 32.55 -2.47
C GLU A 421 -2.42 31.85 -2.00
N ALA A 422 -3.00 30.97 -2.82
CA ALA A 422 -4.14 30.12 -2.43
C ALA A 422 -3.79 29.23 -1.24
N ALA A 423 -2.60 28.63 -1.21
CA ALA A 423 -2.11 27.88 -0.05
C ALA A 423 -2.11 28.74 1.23
N LYS A 424 -1.52 29.94 1.19
CA LYS A 424 -1.50 30.84 2.36
C LYS A 424 -2.91 31.21 2.82
N GLN A 425 -3.82 31.54 1.90
CA GLN A 425 -5.19 31.92 2.24
C GLN A 425 -5.95 30.77 2.90
N ALA A 426 -5.87 29.56 2.36
CA ALA A 426 -6.56 28.41 2.94
C ALA A 426 -5.94 27.96 4.28
N THR A 427 -4.63 28.16 4.54
CA THR A 427 -4.06 27.97 5.90
C THR A 427 -4.68 28.93 6.91
N ILE A 428 -4.81 30.21 6.55
CA ILE A 428 -5.46 31.23 7.41
C ILE A 428 -6.93 30.87 7.66
N ARG A 429 -7.68 30.47 6.61
CA ARG A 429 -9.09 30.04 6.75
C ARG A 429 -9.22 28.80 7.65
N ARG A 430 -8.31 27.81 7.54
CA ARG A 430 -8.25 26.63 8.42
C ARG A 430 -8.08 27.02 9.88
N GLN A 431 -7.13 27.91 10.20
CA GLN A 431 -6.88 28.38 11.56
C GLN A 431 -8.08 29.11 12.17
N ILE A 432 -8.85 29.85 11.36
CA ILE A 432 -10.06 30.55 11.81
C ILE A 432 -11.23 29.58 12.07
N GLN A 433 -11.41 28.57 11.22
CA GLN A 433 -12.56 27.64 11.29
C GLN A 433 -12.34 26.45 12.24
N LEU A 434 -11.09 26.04 12.49
CA LEU A 434 -10.73 24.88 13.29
C LEU A 434 -9.61 25.24 14.28
N PRO A 435 -9.90 25.97 15.38
CA PRO A 435 -8.90 26.37 16.38
C PRO A 435 -8.35 25.19 17.19
N SER A 436 -9.11 24.10 17.33
CA SER A 436 -8.66 22.80 17.82
C SER A 436 -8.08 21.99 16.66
N GLY A 437 -6.75 21.89 16.57
CA GLY A 437 -6.02 21.35 15.42
C GLY A 437 -6.12 19.84 15.14
N GLU A 438 -7.13 19.14 15.69
CA GLU A 438 -7.24 17.67 15.66
C GLU A 438 -8.09 17.11 14.51
N CYS A 439 -8.80 17.95 13.74
CA CYS A 439 -9.72 17.49 12.69
C CYS A 439 -9.04 17.28 11.32
N ASN A 440 -9.21 16.07 10.78
CA ASN A 440 -8.90 15.73 9.39
C ASN A 440 -9.92 16.39 8.44
N LEU A 441 -9.44 17.21 7.49
CA LEU A 441 -10.32 17.96 6.57
C LEU A 441 -11.21 17.07 5.66
N ILE A 442 -10.79 15.82 5.40
CA ILE A 442 -11.50 14.87 4.54
C ILE A 442 -12.43 13.94 5.36
N PHE A 443 -12.09 13.62 6.60
CA PHE A 443 -12.77 12.58 7.39
C PHE A 443 -13.10 13.07 8.80
N GLN A 444 -14.34 13.51 8.98
CA GLN A 444 -14.82 14.13 10.23
C GLN A 444 -14.84 13.17 11.42
N ASN A 445 -15.07 11.89 11.18
CA ASN A 445 -15.29 10.86 12.21
C ASN A 445 -14.16 9.80 12.26
N ALA A 446 -13.01 10.06 11.62
CA ALA A 446 -11.91 9.11 11.63
C ALA A 446 -11.25 9.07 13.02
N ALA A 447 -11.48 7.99 13.78
CA ALA A 447 -10.86 7.71 15.07
C ALA A 447 -9.37 7.35 14.92
N VAL A 448 -8.58 8.28 14.38
CA VAL A 448 -7.13 8.17 14.21
C VAL A 448 -6.46 9.17 15.15
N PRO A 449 -5.92 8.71 16.30
CA PRO A 449 -5.04 9.54 17.09
C PRO A 449 -3.77 9.82 16.28
N LEU A 450 -3.55 11.07 15.89
CA LEU A 450 -2.30 11.50 15.26
C LEU A 450 -1.16 11.41 16.29
N GLN A 451 -0.47 10.25 16.34
CA GLN A 451 0.71 10.09 17.18
C GLN A 451 1.92 10.84 16.62
N ARG A 452 2.03 12.10 17.04
CA ARG A 452 3.28 12.88 17.19
C ARG A 452 4.17 13.11 15.96
N SER A 453 4.15 14.37 15.52
CA SER A 453 5.34 15.23 15.70
C SER A 453 4.88 16.67 16.01
N ALA A 454 5.66 17.39 16.82
CA ALA A 454 5.25 18.68 17.39
C ALA A 454 5.22 19.86 16.39
N ASP A 455 5.69 19.65 15.15
CA ASP A 455 5.83 20.68 14.12
C ASP A 455 4.59 20.82 13.20
N SER A 456 3.54 20.02 13.42
CA SER A 456 2.43 19.87 12.44
C SER A 456 1.30 20.92 12.53
N MET A 457 1.34 21.85 13.49
CA MET A 457 0.27 22.86 13.69
C MET A 457 0.13 23.91 12.58
N GLU A 458 1.11 24.06 11.68
CA GLU A 458 1.08 25.12 10.64
C GLU A 458 0.55 24.65 9.26
N SER A 459 0.33 23.35 9.05
CA SER A 459 0.23 22.81 7.69
C SER A 459 -1.20 22.69 7.15
N ILE A 460 -1.40 23.11 5.90
CA ILE A 460 -2.68 22.99 5.18
C ILE A 460 -3.04 21.55 4.79
N LEU A 461 -2.08 20.64 4.97
CA LEU A 461 -1.98 19.41 4.21
C LEU A 461 -3.27 18.59 4.33
N LEU A 462 -3.78 18.17 3.17
CA LEU A 462 -4.58 16.95 3.12
C LEU A 462 -3.66 15.87 3.70
N THR A 463 -4.17 15.03 4.60
CA THR A 463 -3.35 14.13 5.44
C THR A 463 -2.25 13.40 4.66
N GLY A 464 -1.11 13.14 5.29
CA GLY A 464 -0.10 12.28 4.68
C GLY A 464 -0.67 10.89 4.37
N ILE A 465 -0.07 10.18 3.41
CA ILE A 465 -0.21 8.73 3.34
C ILE A 465 1.01 8.19 4.09
N GLU A 466 0.80 7.69 5.29
CA GLU A 466 1.85 7.04 6.07
C GLU A 466 2.07 5.65 5.49
N ALA A 467 3.31 5.35 5.09
CA ALA A 467 3.69 4.02 4.65
C ALA A 467 3.95 3.15 5.88
N PRO A 468 3.38 1.92 5.97
CA PRO A 468 3.73 0.98 7.02
C PRO A 468 5.19 0.51 6.90
N ASP A 469 5.79 0.15 8.02
CA ASP A 469 7.17 -0.35 8.06
C ASP A 469 7.32 -1.67 7.27
N PRO A 470 8.47 -1.88 6.60
CA PRO A 470 8.72 -3.12 5.87
C PRO A 470 8.96 -4.29 6.83
N VAL A 471 8.19 -5.37 6.65
CA VAL A 471 8.21 -6.58 7.51
C VAL A 471 8.98 -7.76 6.91
N TYR A 472 9.58 -7.58 5.74
CA TYR A 472 10.40 -8.58 5.05
C TYR A 472 11.60 -7.89 4.39
N PHE A 473 12.79 -8.43 4.61
CA PHE A 473 14.05 -7.90 4.08
C PHE A 473 14.79 -8.97 3.28
N CYS A 474 15.32 -8.58 2.11
CA CYS A 474 16.10 -9.43 1.23
C CYS A 474 17.22 -8.62 0.56
N THR A 475 18.21 -9.30 -0.01
CA THR A 475 19.15 -8.68 -0.94
C THR A 475 18.60 -8.74 -2.35
N ILE A 476 18.94 -7.73 -3.15
CA ILE A 476 18.70 -7.74 -4.59
C ILE A 476 19.96 -7.29 -5.32
N GLU A 477 20.32 -8.02 -6.37
CA GLU A 477 21.53 -7.80 -7.17
C GLU A 477 21.17 -7.66 -8.65
N ALA A 478 21.86 -6.75 -9.33
CA ALA A 478 21.68 -6.56 -10.77
C ALA A 478 22.24 -7.76 -11.55
N PRO A 479 21.76 -8.02 -12.78
CA PRO A 479 22.29 -9.10 -13.61
C PRO A 479 23.75 -8.90 -14.07
N SER A 480 24.28 -7.68 -14.01
CA SER A 480 25.67 -7.35 -14.38
C SER A 480 26.05 -5.93 -13.95
N ASP A 481 27.34 -5.66 -13.73
CA ASP A 481 27.83 -4.32 -13.35
C ASP A 481 27.47 -3.22 -14.35
N VAL A 482 27.48 -3.55 -15.64
CA VAL A 482 27.08 -2.64 -16.73
C VAL A 482 25.61 -2.22 -16.61
N SER A 483 24.78 -3.06 -15.98
CA SER A 483 23.37 -2.77 -15.74
C SER A 483 23.08 -2.05 -14.41
N ASN A 484 24.03 -1.93 -13.48
CA ASN A 484 23.84 -1.35 -12.14
C ASN A 484 23.15 0.02 -12.20
N ILE A 485 23.63 0.94 -13.04
CA ILE A 485 23.06 2.31 -13.17
C ILE A 485 21.58 2.28 -13.62
N ARG A 486 21.22 1.33 -14.50
CA ARG A 486 19.81 1.16 -14.93
C ARG A 486 18.96 0.50 -13.86
N PHE A 487 19.55 -0.44 -13.12
CA PHE A 487 18.93 -1.17 -12.02
C PHE A 487 18.64 -0.27 -10.82
N GLU A 488 19.61 0.54 -10.37
CA GLU A 488 19.41 1.56 -9.34
C GLU A 488 18.29 2.55 -9.73
N LYS A 489 18.29 3.01 -10.98
CA LYS A 489 17.23 3.89 -11.50
C LYS A 489 15.86 3.20 -11.50
N ALA A 490 15.79 1.94 -11.94
CA ALA A 490 14.54 1.17 -11.95
C ALA A 490 14.02 0.93 -10.52
N LEU A 491 14.90 0.63 -9.56
CA LEU A 491 14.54 0.51 -8.14
C LEU A 491 14.04 1.83 -7.54
N GLN A 492 14.63 2.98 -7.92
CA GLN A 492 14.15 4.30 -7.50
C GLN A 492 12.77 4.63 -8.11
N GLU A 493 12.53 4.29 -9.37
CA GLU A 493 11.23 4.46 -10.03
C GLU A 493 10.16 3.54 -9.40
N LEU A 494 10.52 2.29 -9.05
CA LEU A 494 9.63 1.36 -8.35
C LEU A 494 9.33 1.78 -6.89
N ALA A 495 10.30 2.35 -6.17
CA ALA A 495 10.08 2.90 -4.83
C ALA A 495 9.28 4.23 -4.84
N ALA A 496 9.25 4.94 -5.97
CA ALA A 496 8.38 6.09 -6.17
C ALA A 496 6.92 5.68 -6.47
N ASP A 497 6.72 4.60 -7.23
CA ASP A 497 5.41 3.95 -7.42
C ASP A 497 4.86 3.42 -6.08
N ASP A 498 5.68 2.71 -5.30
CA ASP A 498 5.29 2.17 -3.99
C ASP A 498 6.20 2.63 -2.83
N PRO A 499 5.82 3.71 -2.12
CA PRO A 499 6.39 4.10 -0.83
C PRO A 499 6.57 3.04 0.28
N SER A 500 5.95 1.85 0.22
CA SER A 500 6.26 0.75 1.17
C SER A 500 7.49 -0.09 0.77
N LEU A 501 8.01 0.12 -0.44
CA LEU A 501 9.28 -0.44 -0.89
C LEU A 501 10.44 0.44 -0.42
N HIS A 502 11.19 -0.04 0.56
CA HIS A 502 12.39 0.63 1.05
C HIS A 502 13.65 0.02 0.45
N VAL A 503 14.29 0.75 -0.45
CA VAL A 503 15.60 0.40 -1.02
C VAL A 503 16.70 1.13 -0.23
N ARG A 504 17.70 0.39 0.26
CA ARG A 504 18.89 0.93 0.93
C ARG A 504 20.13 0.22 0.44
N PHE A 505 21.17 0.97 0.07
CA PHE A 505 22.48 0.39 -0.22
C PHE A 505 23.30 0.32 1.08
N ASP A 506 23.82 -0.86 1.39
CA ASP A 506 24.67 -1.11 2.55
C ASP A 506 26.14 -0.96 2.17
N ASN A 507 26.72 0.19 2.52
CA ASN A 507 28.13 0.51 2.27
C ASN A 507 29.12 -0.45 2.95
N GLU A 508 28.71 -1.23 3.95
CA GLU A 508 29.64 -2.12 4.67
C GLU A 508 29.78 -3.49 4.01
N LEU A 509 28.69 -4.02 3.43
CA LEU A 509 28.66 -5.32 2.77
C LEU A 509 28.53 -5.21 1.23
N GLY A 510 28.38 -4.00 0.68
CA GLY A 510 28.27 -3.75 -0.76
C GLY A 510 26.95 -4.23 -1.39
N GLN A 511 25.95 -4.54 -0.57
CA GLN A 511 24.68 -5.14 -0.97
C GLN A 511 23.55 -4.10 -1.10
N THR A 512 22.63 -4.29 -2.04
CA THR A 512 21.36 -3.53 -2.05
C THR A 512 20.31 -4.31 -1.27
N ILE A 513 19.85 -3.72 -0.17
CA ILE A 513 18.81 -4.28 0.70
C ILE A 513 17.45 -3.72 0.25
N VAL A 514 16.50 -4.62 0.02
CA VAL A 514 15.09 -4.32 -0.22
C VAL A 514 14.27 -4.74 0.99
N GLY A 515 13.63 -3.75 1.62
CA GLY A 515 12.56 -3.94 2.59
C GLY A 515 11.19 -3.83 1.91
N ALA A 516 10.31 -4.79 2.15
CA ALA A 516 8.98 -4.88 1.56
C ALA A 516 7.95 -5.42 2.57
N MET A 517 6.66 -5.38 2.19
CA MET A 517 5.54 -5.84 3.03
C MET A 517 5.40 -7.36 3.15
N GLY A 518 6.15 -8.14 2.36
CA GLY A 518 6.15 -9.59 2.38
C GLY A 518 6.87 -10.21 1.19
N GLU A 519 6.93 -11.53 1.16
CA GLU A 519 7.62 -12.32 0.12
C GLU A 519 7.00 -12.12 -1.27
N LEU A 520 5.66 -12.17 -1.38
CA LEU A 520 4.93 -11.89 -2.62
C LEU A 520 5.26 -10.51 -3.18
N HIS A 521 5.41 -9.50 -2.34
CA HIS A 521 5.74 -8.14 -2.79
C HIS A 521 7.13 -8.14 -3.47
N VAL A 522 8.13 -8.82 -2.90
CA VAL A 522 9.45 -8.96 -3.54
C VAL A 522 9.37 -9.74 -4.86
N GLU A 523 8.54 -10.78 -4.94
CA GLU A 523 8.29 -11.51 -6.20
C GLU A 523 7.70 -10.59 -7.29
N VAL A 524 6.72 -9.75 -6.95
CA VAL A 524 6.16 -8.74 -7.86
C VAL A 524 7.22 -7.73 -8.32
N ILE A 525 8.06 -7.25 -7.40
CA ILE A 525 9.13 -6.28 -7.74
C ILE A 525 10.13 -6.90 -8.71
N LYS A 526 10.54 -8.15 -8.47
CA LYS A 526 11.44 -8.90 -9.36
C LYS A 526 10.81 -9.09 -10.75
N ASP A 527 9.54 -9.47 -10.80
CA ASP A 527 8.81 -9.64 -12.05
C ASP A 527 8.69 -8.33 -12.84
N ARG A 528 8.36 -7.22 -12.16
CA ARG A 528 8.36 -5.88 -12.77
C ARG A 528 9.74 -5.45 -13.27
N LEU A 529 10.81 -5.70 -12.53
CA LEU A 529 12.18 -5.44 -13.01
C LEU A 529 12.47 -6.19 -14.31
N GLN A 530 12.03 -7.45 -14.42
CA GLN A 530 12.21 -8.26 -15.62
C GLN A 530 11.31 -7.83 -16.78
N ARG A 531 10.00 -7.60 -16.56
CA ARG A 531 9.01 -7.27 -17.59
C ARG A 531 9.02 -5.79 -18.01
N ASP A 532 9.06 -4.87 -17.05
CA ASP A 532 9.04 -3.42 -17.31
C ASP A 532 10.42 -2.96 -17.81
N TYR A 533 11.51 -3.34 -17.14
CA TYR A 533 12.86 -2.80 -17.40
C TYR A 533 13.80 -3.75 -18.16
N GLY A 534 13.42 -5.02 -18.37
CA GLY A 534 14.30 -6.02 -19.00
C GLY A 534 15.45 -6.49 -18.11
N LEU A 535 15.35 -6.28 -16.79
CA LEU A 535 16.40 -6.57 -15.82
C LEU A 535 16.04 -7.81 -14.99
N ASN A 536 16.64 -8.95 -15.33
CA ASN A 536 16.51 -10.18 -14.52
C ASN A 536 17.38 -10.07 -13.26
N ALA A 537 16.85 -9.47 -12.20
CA ALA A 537 17.55 -9.28 -10.93
C ALA A 537 17.61 -10.58 -10.09
N PHE A 538 18.73 -10.80 -9.41
CA PHE A 538 18.86 -11.90 -8.46
C PHE A 538 18.36 -11.45 -7.08
N VAL A 539 17.61 -12.31 -6.39
CA VAL A 539 17.10 -12.04 -5.03
C VAL A 539 17.72 -13.07 -4.09
N GLY A 540 18.31 -12.59 -3.00
CA GLY A 540 19.04 -13.41 -2.03
C GLY A 540 18.59 -13.21 -0.59
N SER A 541 19.11 -14.06 0.29
CA SER A 541 18.98 -13.89 1.74
C SER A 541 19.82 -12.71 2.22
N LEU A 542 19.29 -11.93 3.16
CA LEU A 542 19.99 -10.81 3.78
C LEU A 542 21.35 -11.24 4.38
N GLN A 543 22.44 -10.63 3.92
CA GLN A 543 23.73 -10.79 4.61
C GLN A 543 23.75 -9.91 5.86
N ILE A 544 24.24 -10.46 6.96
CA ILE A 544 24.13 -9.86 8.29
C ILE A 544 25.50 -9.31 8.70
N ALA A 545 25.54 -8.01 9.02
CA ALA A 545 26.72 -7.34 9.53
C ALA A 545 27.00 -7.75 10.98
N TYR A 546 27.54 -8.96 11.19
CA TYR A 546 28.09 -9.37 12.48
C TYR A 546 29.30 -8.50 12.85
N ARG A 547 29.60 -8.39 14.15
CA ARG A 547 30.80 -7.70 14.66
C ARG A 547 31.61 -8.61 15.54
N GLU A 548 32.93 -8.44 15.57
CA GLU A 548 33.80 -9.12 16.53
C GLU A 548 34.19 -8.15 17.66
N VAL A 549 34.29 -8.66 18.89
CA VAL A 549 34.70 -7.88 20.07
C VAL A 549 35.70 -8.70 20.88
N ILE A 550 36.78 -8.06 21.32
CA ILE A 550 37.80 -8.70 22.15
C ILE A 550 37.28 -8.98 23.57
N GLU A 551 37.71 -10.08 24.18
CA GLU A 551 37.29 -10.47 25.52
C GLU A 551 38.29 -9.99 26.60
N THR A 552 39.60 -10.01 26.30
CA THR A 552 40.66 -9.62 27.24
C THR A 552 41.48 -8.43 26.77
N GLU A 553 42.11 -7.73 27.72
CA GLU A 553 43.08 -6.66 27.44
C GLU A 553 44.45 -7.26 27.15
N VAL A 554 45.06 -6.90 26.01
CA VAL A 554 46.34 -7.46 25.57
C VAL A 554 47.31 -6.37 25.16
N THR A 555 48.54 -6.48 25.65
CA THR A 555 49.70 -5.74 25.16
C THR A 555 50.49 -6.61 24.19
N HIS A 556 50.89 -6.06 23.05
CA HIS A 556 51.76 -6.74 22.09
C HIS A 556 52.74 -5.77 21.44
N THR A 557 53.93 -6.26 21.14
CA THR A 557 55.01 -5.50 20.49
C THR A 557 55.39 -6.21 19.22
N THR A 558 55.48 -5.47 18.11
CA THR A 558 55.94 -6.00 16.82
C THR A 558 57.01 -5.09 16.24
N THR A 559 58.04 -5.70 15.67
CA THR A 559 59.09 -5.01 14.90
C THR A 559 58.96 -5.39 13.43
N VAL A 560 58.94 -4.40 12.54
CA VAL A 560 58.96 -4.59 11.09
C VAL A 560 60.11 -3.79 10.51
N GLY A 561 60.98 -4.47 9.78
CA GLY A 561 62.09 -3.89 9.03
C GLY A 561 61.86 -3.98 7.53
N ALA A 562 62.25 -2.94 6.81
CA ALA A 562 62.31 -2.94 5.35
C ALA A 562 63.59 -2.24 4.87
N THR A 563 64.24 -2.81 3.85
CA THR A 563 65.38 -2.21 3.16
C THR A 563 64.90 -1.54 1.87
N PHE A 564 65.27 -0.28 1.66
CA PHE A 564 64.87 0.49 0.49
C PHE A 564 66.08 1.24 -0.13
N GLY A 565 66.23 1.14 -1.46
CA GLY A 565 67.26 1.83 -2.22
C GLY A 565 68.60 1.09 -2.31
N GLU A 566 69.51 1.63 -3.14
CA GLU A 566 70.83 1.06 -3.43
C GLU A 566 71.81 1.07 -2.24
N SER A 567 71.45 1.71 -1.12
CA SER A 567 72.33 1.97 0.03
C SER A 567 72.07 1.09 1.26
N GLU A 568 71.28 0.02 1.12
CA GLU A 568 70.98 -0.98 2.19
C GLU A 568 70.52 -0.40 3.55
N MET A 569 69.99 0.83 3.57
CA MET A 569 69.47 1.46 4.78
C MET A 569 68.29 0.64 5.34
N LYS A 570 68.52 0.02 6.51
CA LYS A 570 67.47 -0.70 7.25
C LYS A 570 66.56 0.31 7.95
N HIS A 571 65.32 0.36 7.50
CA HIS A 571 64.25 1.11 8.18
C HIS A 571 63.47 0.14 9.05
N GLU A 572 63.79 0.08 10.34
CA GLU A 572 63.09 -0.72 11.35
C GLU A 572 62.17 0.17 12.20
N CYS A 573 60.93 -0.27 12.37
CA CYS A 573 59.92 0.33 13.23
C CYS A 573 59.43 -0.70 14.24
N THR A 574 59.48 -0.35 15.53
CA THR A 574 58.93 -1.16 16.63
C THR A 574 57.75 -0.42 17.24
N ILE A 575 56.59 -1.08 17.29
CA ILE A 575 55.35 -0.51 17.81
C ILE A 575 54.76 -1.45 18.86
N THR A 576 54.41 -0.90 20.02
CA THR A 576 53.67 -1.58 21.09
C THR A 576 52.28 -0.97 21.23
N PHE A 577 51.26 -1.82 21.12
CA PHE A 577 49.87 -1.44 21.39
C PHE A 577 49.32 -2.18 22.60
N THR A 578 48.43 -1.51 23.32
CA THR A 578 47.50 -2.11 24.28
C THR A 578 46.10 -2.06 23.66
N LEU A 579 45.49 -3.23 23.45
CA LEU A 579 44.09 -3.37 23.03
C LEU A 579 43.21 -3.54 24.27
N LYS A 580 42.25 -2.65 24.49
CA LYS A 580 41.33 -2.71 25.63
C LYS A 580 39.86 -2.80 25.17
N PRO A 581 39.07 -3.77 25.68
CA PRO A 581 37.64 -3.83 25.39
C PRO A 581 36.90 -2.65 26.04
N ASN A 582 36.04 -2.00 25.27
CA ASN A 582 35.28 -0.82 25.69
C ASN A 582 33.91 -0.79 25.02
N GLN A 583 32.87 -1.15 25.77
CA GLN A 583 31.48 -1.23 25.30
C GLN A 583 30.87 0.11 24.87
N LYS A 584 31.52 1.25 25.16
CA LYS A 584 31.06 2.60 24.76
C LYS A 584 31.71 3.11 23.48
N SER A 585 32.85 2.56 23.05
CA SER A 585 33.53 2.97 21.82
C SER A 585 33.05 2.13 20.65
N GLY A 586 32.05 2.59 19.89
CA GLY A 586 31.44 1.81 18.79
C GLY A 586 32.41 1.41 17.68
N LYS A 587 32.43 2.17 16.57
CA LYS A 587 33.49 2.02 15.56
C LYS A 587 34.78 2.65 16.05
N PHE A 588 35.92 2.07 15.67
CA PHE A 588 37.24 2.69 15.87
C PHE A 588 37.28 4.09 15.23
N LYS A 589 37.94 5.05 15.89
CA LYS A 589 38.05 6.44 15.43
C LYS A 589 39.51 6.84 15.26
N GLU A 590 40.29 6.72 16.32
CA GLU A 590 41.69 7.12 16.40
C GLU A 590 42.40 6.30 17.48
N VAL A 591 43.73 6.16 17.35
CA VAL A 591 44.58 5.59 18.41
C VAL A 591 44.75 6.60 19.54
N VAL A 592 44.54 6.16 20.77
CA VAL A 592 44.84 6.94 21.97
C VAL A 592 46.35 6.85 22.24
N VAL A 593 47.06 7.97 22.20
CA VAL A 593 48.51 7.99 22.42
C VAL A 593 48.81 8.18 23.91
N LEU A 594 49.36 7.15 24.56
CA LEU A 594 49.80 7.16 25.96
C LEU A 594 51.17 6.49 26.05
N LEU A 595 52.20 7.20 25.57
CA LEU A 595 53.57 6.72 25.56
C LEU A 595 54.12 6.58 26.99
N ASN A 596 54.86 5.50 27.24
CA ASN A 596 55.60 5.30 28.48
C ASN A 596 56.69 6.38 28.65
N GLU A 597 57.02 6.73 29.90
CA GLU A 597 57.98 7.79 30.25
C GLU A 597 59.38 7.59 29.61
N ASP A 598 59.77 6.33 29.33
CA ASP A 598 61.05 5.97 28.69
C ASP A 598 61.10 6.21 27.16
N ASN A 599 60.02 6.67 26.52
CA ASN A 599 59.97 6.84 25.07
C ASN A 599 60.53 8.22 24.60
N GLU A 600 61.28 8.23 23.50
CA GLU A 600 61.89 9.45 22.92
C GLU A 600 60.87 10.53 22.52
N TYR A 601 59.63 10.14 22.20
CA TYR A 601 58.57 11.05 21.76
C TYR A 601 57.66 11.54 22.90
N THR A 602 57.92 11.13 24.15
CA THR A 602 57.16 11.57 25.33
C THR A 602 57.39 13.06 25.57
N GLY A 603 56.38 13.89 25.30
CA GLY A 603 56.46 15.35 25.37
C GLY A 603 56.85 16.05 24.06
N ALA A 604 57.61 15.40 23.17
CA ALA A 604 57.91 15.94 21.83
C ALA A 604 56.77 15.74 20.82
N GLY A 605 55.94 14.70 21.03
CA GLY A 605 54.82 14.35 20.16
C GLY A 605 55.24 13.56 18.91
N ILE A 606 54.34 12.70 18.43
CA ILE A 606 54.52 11.95 17.19
C ILE A 606 54.15 12.87 16.01
N ARG A 607 54.95 12.83 14.93
CA ARG A 607 54.65 13.57 13.69
C ARG A 607 53.27 13.19 13.14
N GLU A 608 52.46 14.17 12.78
CA GLU A 608 51.09 13.96 12.25
C GLU A 608 51.03 12.94 11.11
N ASN A 609 51.96 13.03 10.13
CA ASN A 609 52.07 12.07 9.03
C ASN A 609 52.33 10.62 9.47
N TRP A 610 53.03 10.42 10.60
CA TRP A 610 53.27 9.09 11.17
C TRP A 610 52.07 8.61 11.98
N LEU A 611 51.40 9.50 12.72
CA LEU A 611 50.16 9.19 13.43
C LEU A 611 49.04 8.80 12.45
N ASN A 612 48.94 9.48 11.31
CA ASN A 612 47.99 9.14 10.23
C ASN A 612 48.30 7.75 9.65
N ALA A 613 49.56 7.41 9.39
CA ALA A 613 49.96 6.08 8.94
C ALA A 613 49.69 4.98 9.99
N ILE A 614 49.87 5.28 11.28
CA ILE A 614 49.50 4.40 12.39
C ILE A 614 47.98 4.17 12.41
N ASN A 615 47.18 5.24 12.36
CA ASN A 615 45.72 5.18 12.35
C ASN A 615 45.21 4.38 11.14
N GLU A 616 45.78 4.58 9.94
CA GLU A 616 45.46 3.81 8.74
C GLU A 616 45.77 2.31 8.92
N GLY A 617 46.95 1.96 9.42
CA GLY A 617 47.33 0.57 9.70
C GLY A 617 46.43 -0.11 10.74
N CYS A 618 46.09 0.59 11.82
CA CYS A 618 45.15 0.12 12.83
C CYS A 618 43.73 -0.06 12.29
N THR A 619 43.25 0.89 11.49
CA THR A 619 41.90 0.81 10.87
C THR A 619 41.82 -0.39 9.93
N ASN A 620 42.83 -0.58 9.08
CA ASN A 620 42.90 -1.72 8.16
C ASN A 620 42.95 -3.07 8.86
N ALA A 621 43.61 -3.18 10.03
CA ALA A 621 43.61 -4.42 10.81
C ALA A 621 42.26 -4.69 11.48
N LEU A 622 41.60 -3.66 12.01
CA LEU A 622 40.31 -3.80 12.68
C LEU A 622 39.14 -4.10 11.72
N TYR A 623 39.32 -3.95 10.40
CA TYR A 623 38.33 -4.41 9.43
C TYR A 623 38.21 -5.95 9.34
N THR A 624 39.27 -6.70 9.65
CA THR A 624 39.28 -8.18 9.53
C THR A 624 39.49 -8.85 10.89
N GLY A 625 38.39 -9.29 11.51
CA GLY A 625 38.42 -9.98 12.80
C GLY A 625 38.98 -11.42 12.75
N PRO A 626 39.56 -11.91 13.87
CA PRO A 626 40.22 -13.22 13.92
C PRO A 626 39.28 -14.44 13.91
N VAL A 627 37.96 -14.30 14.18
CA VAL A 627 37.04 -15.44 14.35
C VAL A 627 36.40 -15.86 13.03
N ALA A 628 35.80 -14.90 12.32
CA ALA A 628 35.08 -15.15 11.07
C ALA A 628 35.31 -14.06 10.01
N GLY A 629 36.24 -13.12 10.26
CA GLY A 629 36.64 -12.08 9.31
C GLY A 629 35.81 -10.80 9.39
N PHE A 630 34.93 -10.65 10.39
CA PHE A 630 34.06 -9.48 10.50
C PHE A 630 34.75 -8.30 11.19
N MET A 631 34.24 -7.08 10.96
CA MET A 631 34.81 -5.86 11.53
C MET A 631 34.79 -5.89 13.08
N VAL A 632 35.92 -5.53 13.68
CA VAL A 632 36.12 -5.45 15.12
C VAL A 632 35.55 -4.13 15.66
N CYS A 633 34.72 -4.22 16.70
CA CYS A 633 34.09 -3.08 17.37
C CYS A 633 34.36 -3.11 18.88
N ASN A 634 34.00 -2.03 19.60
CA ASN A 634 34.12 -1.98 21.06
C ASN A 634 35.56 -2.18 21.56
N VAL A 635 36.54 -1.63 20.83
CA VAL A 635 37.97 -1.66 21.15
C VAL A 635 38.54 -0.25 21.23
N THR A 636 39.28 0.02 22.29
CA THR A 636 40.18 1.17 22.40
C THR A 636 41.61 0.71 22.16
N VAL A 637 42.27 1.28 21.14
CA VAL A 637 43.68 1.02 20.82
C VAL A 637 44.52 2.10 21.48
N ILE A 638 45.47 1.70 22.32
CA ILE A 638 46.38 2.61 23.02
C ILE A 638 47.81 2.37 22.53
N LEU A 639 48.48 3.41 22.02
CA LEU A 639 49.89 3.37 21.66
C LEU A 639 50.74 3.63 22.91
N THR A 640 51.48 2.62 23.36
CA THR A 640 52.31 2.68 24.58
C THR A 640 53.81 2.82 24.30
N ASN A 641 54.28 2.32 23.15
CA ASN A 641 55.66 2.50 22.72
C ASN A 641 55.76 2.61 21.20
N PHE A 642 56.60 3.53 20.72
CA PHE A 642 56.91 3.72 19.31
C PHE A 642 58.39 4.05 19.15
N VAL A 643 59.13 3.21 18.42
CA VAL A 643 60.57 3.40 18.15
C VAL A 643 60.82 3.35 16.64
N ALA A 644 61.55 4.34 16.14
CA ALA A 644 61.71 4.61 14.71
C ALA A 644 63.19 4.80 14.35
N SER A 645 63.79 3.81 13.67
CA SER A 645 65.19 3.91 13.24
C SER A 645 65.35 4.67 11.91
N GLY A 646 66.44 5.44 11.78
CA GLY A 646 66.87 6.05 10.50
C GLY A 646 66.28 7.42 10.14
N GLY A 647 65.49 8.08 11.00
CA GLY A 647 65.09 9.50 10.88
C GLY A 647 64.09 9.87 9.75
N ARG A 648 64.07 9.11 8.65
CA ARG A 648 63.10 9.17 7.54
C ARG A 648 62.53 7.77 7.26
N LEU A 649 61.56 7.35 8.08
CA LEU A 649 60.77 6.16 7.81
C LEU A 649 59.65 6.46 6.80
N ASN A 650 59.43 5.51 5.89
CA ASN A 650 58.31 5.51 4.96
C ASN A 650 57.00 5.16 5.71
N SER A 651 55.91 5.90 5.45
CA SER A 651 54.60 5.65 6.06
C SER A 651 54.10 4.23 5.83
N ALA A 652 54.41 3.61 4.69
CA ALA A 652 54.07 2.22 4.38
C ALA A 652 54.66 1.20 5.37
N VAL A 653 55.86 1.45 5.90
CA VAL A 653 56.48 0.56 6.91
C VAL A 653 55.78 0.71 8.25
N ILE A 654 55.44 1.95 8.62
CA ILE A 654 54.73 2.28 9.87
C ILE A 654 53.32 1.69 9.88
N SER A 655 52.55 1.85 8.79
CA SER A 655 51.21 1.27 8.66
C SER A 655 51.25 -0.26 8.63
N SER A 656 52.25 -0.86 7.96
CA SER A 656 52.46 -2.32 7.98
C SER A 656 52.82 -2.86 9.37
N ALA A 657 53.68 -2.14 10.11
CA ALA A 657 54.03 -2.48 11.49
C ALA A 657 52.81 -2.39 12.41
N ALA A 658 52.00 -1.34 12.26
CA ALA A 658 50.78 -1.16 13.03
C ALA A 658 49.76 -2.26 12.72
N TYR A 659 49.49 -2.53 11.44
CA TYR A 659 48.60 -3.59 10.98
C TYR A 659 48.98 -4.96 11.58
N LYS A 660 50.26 -5.35 11.43
CA LYS A 660 50.76 -6.64 11.93
C LYS A 660 50.65 -6.74 13.45
N CYS A 661 50.98 -5.67 14.18
CA CYS A 661 50.90 -5.64 15.63
C CYS A 661 49.47 -5.84 16.14
N ILE A 662 48.48 -5.16 15.51
CA ILE A 662 47.06 -5.32 15.86
C ILE A 662 46.57 -6.74 15.53
N MET A 663 46.91 -7.29 14.35
CA MET A 663 46.49 -8.65 13.97
C MET A 663 47.01 -9.72 14.94
N GLU A 664 48.28 -9.68 15.32
CA GLU A 664 48.86 -10.61 16.29
C GLU A 664 48.32 -10.40 17.72
N ALA A 665 47.95 -9.17 18.09
CA ALA A 665 47.31 -8.87 19.37
C ALA A 665 45.84 -9.37 19.43
N LEU A 666 45.08 -9.20 18.34
CA LEU A 666 43.70 -9.70 18.22
C LEU A 666 43.62 -11.22 18.36
N GLN A 667 44.57 -11.97 17.77
CA GLN A 667 44.66 -13.42 17.92
C GLN A 667 44.90 -13.87 19.37
N LYS A 668 45.62 -13.06 20.16
CA LYS A 668 45.91 -13.35 21.59
C LYS A 668 44.79 -12.92 22.54
N ALA A 669 44.06 -11.85 22.20
CA ALA A 669 43.04 -11.26 23.08
C ALA A 669 41.80 -12.15 23.29
N GLY A 670 41.56 -13.08 22.36
CA GLY A 670 40.30 -13.80 22.26
C GLY A 670 39.18 -12.87 21.81
N ALA A 671 38.28 -13.36 20.95
CA ALA A 671 37.17 -12.57 20.46
C ALA A 671 35.88 -13.39 20.40
N TYR A 672 34.76 -12.72 20.61
CA TYR A 672 33.42 -13.27 20.45
C TYR A 672 32.62 -12.47 19.43
N LEU A 673 31.65 -13.13 18.80
CA LEU A 673 30.81 -12.56 17.77
C LEU A 673 29.57 -11.89 18.40
N LEU A 674 29.20 -10.73 17.85
CA LEU A 674 27.96 -10.02 18.10
C LEU A 674 27.03 -10.13 16.88
N GLU A 675 25.76 -10.44 17.11
CA GLU A 675 24.68 -10.35 16.12
C GLU A 675 23.79 -9.12 16.38
N PRO A 676 23.25 -8.48 15.33
CA PRO A 676 22.28 -7.39 15.48
C PRO A 676 20.91 -7.93 15.93
N ILE A 677 20.32 -7.26 16.91
CA ILE A 677 19.00 -7.52 17.48
C ILE A 677 18.03 -6.44 16.98
N MET A 678 16.84 -6.88 16.59
CA MET A 678 15.71 -6.02 16.25
C MET A 678 14.74 -5.95 17.42
N ASN A 679 14.15 -4.78 17.64
CA ASN A 679 12.94 -4.65 18.45
C ASN A 679 11.75 -5.01 17.56
N VAL A 680 10.90 -5.90 18.03
CA VAL A 680 9.77 -6.45 17.28
C VAL A 680 8.52 -6.24 18.10
N GLU A 681 7.57 -5.51 17.54
CA GLU A 681 6.25 -5.30 18.11
C GLU A 681 5.21 -6.04 17.27
N VAL A 682 4.47 -6.96 17.88
CA VAL A 682 3.41 -7.73 17.20
C VAL A 682 2.06 -7.39 17.82
N PHE A 683 1.15 -6.87 17.02
CA PHE A 683 -0.22 -6.57 17.40
C PHE A 683 -1.14 -7.69 16.93
N THR A 684 -2.05 -8.15 17.78
CA THR A 684 -3.04 -9.19 17.44
C THR A 684 -4.41 -8.86 18.02
N ALA A 685 -5.48 -9.19 17.30
CA ALA A 685 -6.86 -8.91 17.76
C ALA A 685 -7.46 -9.97 18.70
N ARG A 686 -6.75 -11.06 19.00
CA ARG A 686 -7.26 -12.19 19.81
C ARG A 686 -6.18 -12.77 20.70
N GLU A 687 -6.57 -13.14 21.92
CA GLU A 687 -5.69 -13.76 22.91
C GLU A 687 -5.09 -15.09 22.43
N ASP A 688 -5.89 -15.93 21.74
CA ASP A 688 -5.43 -17.20 21.18
C ASP A 688 -4.24 -17.01 20.22
N TYR A 689 -4.34 -15.98 19.37
CA TYR A 689 -3.31 -15.63 18.40
C TYR A 689 -2.07 -15.03 19.05
N ALA A 690 -2.24 -14.26 20.13
CA ALA A 690 -1.10 -13.80 20.94
C ALA A 690 -0.31 -14.98 21.52
N HIS A 691 -0.99 -15.97 22.10
CA HIS A 691 -0.35 -17.18 22.64
C HIS A 691 0.39 -17.99 21.58
N MET A 692 -0.18 -18.17 20.38
CA MET A 692 0.50 -18.87 19.28
C MET A 692 1.68 -18.06 18.71
N ALA A 693 1.58 -16.73 18.64
CA ALA A 693 2.67 -15.86 18.21
C ALA A 693 3.86 -15.93 19.19
N LEU A 694 3.60 -15.93 20.50
CA LEU A 694 4.63 -16.11 21.54
C LEU A 694 5.44 -17.40 21.35
N GLN A 695 4.79 -18.52 20.98
CA GLN A 695 5.48 -19.79 20.74
C GLN A 695 6.48 -19.71 19.57
N GLU A 696 6.11 -19.06 18.45
CA GLU A 696 7.02 -18.88 17.30
C GLU A 696 8.15 -17.87 17.61
N ILE A 697 7.88 -16.84 18.44
CA ILE A 697 8.92 -15.91 18.94
C ILE A 697 9.96 -16.66 19.78
N TYR A 698 9.54 -17.47 20.77
CA TYR A 698 10.47 -18.25 21.59
C TYR A 698 11.30 -19.26 20.79
N LYS A 699 10.66 -19.95 19.83
CA LYS A 699 11.33 -20.87 18.91
C LYS A 699 12.44 -20.19 18.07
N ARG A 700 12.32 -18.89 17.84
CA ARG A 700 13.26 -18.04 17.09
C ARG A 700 14.22 -17.22 17.98
N ARG A 701 14.51 -17.71 19.19
CA ARG A 701 15.40 -17.05 20.17
C ARG A 701 14.93 -15.64 20.61
N GLY A 702 13.65 -15.33 20.42
CA GLY A 702 13.08 -14.06 20.84
C GLY A 702 12.97 -13.95 22.36
N VAL A 703 13.34 -12.79 22.90
CA VAL A 703 13.27 -12.45 24.33
C VAL A 703 12.20 -11.39 24.53
N LEU A 704 11.21 -11.64 25.39
CA LEU A 704 10.19 -10.64 25.69
C LEU A 704 10.80 -9.45 26.43
N SER A 705 10.30 -8.24 26.13
CA SER A 705 10.59 -7.06 26.93
C SER A 705 9.91 -7.16 28.31
N ASN A 706 10.33 -6.34 29.28
CA ASN A 706 9.94 -6.44 30.70
C ASN A 706 8.42 -6.37 30.98
N LYS A 707 7.59 -6.03 29.99
CA LYS A 707 6.13 -6.00 30.09
C LYS A 707 5.39 -7.08 29.29
N GLY A 708 6.11 -7.96 28.59
CA GLY A 708 5.57 -9.15 27.94
C GLY A 708 4.48 -8.86 26.90
N THR A 709 3.23 -9.08 27.30
CA THR A 709 2.03 -8.86 26.48
C THR A 709 1.15 -7.80 27.14
N GLU A 710 0.99 -6.65 26.51
CA GLU A 710 0.12 -5.56 26.97
C GLU A 710 -1.24 -5.65 26.25
N PHE A 711 -2.35 -5.53 27.00
CA PHE A 711 -3.70 -5.45 26.42
C PHE A 711 -4.09 -3.97 26.21
N LEU A 712 -4.29 -3.59 24.95
CA LEU A 712 -4.62 -2.25 24.48
C LEU A 712 -6.07 -2.20 23.96
N GLY A 713 -7.03 -2.44 24.86
CA GLY A 713 -8.47 -2.26 24.65
C GLY A 713 -9.11 -3.29 23.72
N ASP A 714 -8.74 -3.25 22.43
CA ASP A 714 -9.24 -4.11 21.36
C ASP A 714 -8.12 -5.01 20.76
N SER A 715 -6.88 -4.91 21.28
CA SER A 715 -5.72 -5.62 20.75
C SER A 715 -4.72 -6.03 21.82
N TYR A 716 -3.95 -7.09 21.56
CA TYR A 716 -2.83 -7.56 22.37
C TYR A 716 -1.53 -7.20 21.66
N LEU A 717 -0.65 -6.51 22.38
CA LEU A 717 0.67 -6.08 21.91
C LEU A 717 1.76 -6.91 22.59
N ILE A 718 2.54 -7.64 21.80
CA ILE A 718 3.73 -8.38 22.24
C ILE A 718 4.96 -7.55 21.87
N LYS A 719 5.75 -7.14 22.87
CA LYS A 719 7.04 -6.45 22.64
C LYS A 719 8.19 -7.42 22.92
N CYS A 720 9.03 -7.67 21.92
CA CYS A 720 10.15 -8.60 22.04
C CYS A 720 11.40 -8.13 21.29
N HIS A 721 12.53 -8.73 21.63
CA HIS A 721 13.83 -8.51 21.00
C HIS A 721 14.24 -9.80 20.31
N MET A 722 14.52 -9.74 19.00
CA MET A 722 14.82 -10.92 18.17
C MET A 722 16.09 -10.70 17.34
N PRO A 723 16.97 -11.70 17.19
CA PRO A 723 18.11 -11.59 16.27
C PRO A 723 17.65 -11.44 14.82
N LEU A 724 18.27 -10.52 14.08
CA LEU A 724 17.93 -10.26 12.67
C LEU A 724 18.00 -11.53 11.80
N ALA A 725 18.92 -12.45 12.13
CA ALA A 725 19.05 -13.76 11.47
C ALA A 725 17.79 -14.63 11.54
N GLU A 726 17.03 -14.54 12.64
CA GLU A 726 15.87 -15.38 12.89
C GLU A 726 14.57 -14.74 12.35
N LEU A 727 14.64 -13.50 11.85
CA LEU A 727 13.50 -12.80 11.24
C LEU A 727 13.20 -13.23 9.80
N GLN A 728 14.08 -14.01 9.16
CA GLN A 728 13.83 -14.51 7.81
C GLN A 728 12.53 -15.34 7.81
N SER A 729 11.57 -14.92 6.98
CA SER A 729 10.21 -15.47 6.89
C SER A 729 9.37 -15.42 8.18
N PHE A 730 9.76 -14.61 9.18
CA PHE A 730 9.00 -14.47 10.44
C PHE A 730 7.60 -13.90 10.21
N SER A 731 7.48 -12.85 9.39
CA SER A 731 6.20 -12.24 9.02
C SER A 731 5.24 -13.23 8.35
N LYS A 732 5.76 -14.15 7.52
CA LYS A 732 5.00 -15.26 6.92
C LYS A 732 4.48 -16.24 7.99
N SER A 733 5.34 -16.70 8.90
CA SER A 733 4.93 -17.58 10.01
C SER A 733 3.82 -16.94 10.86
N ILE A 734 4.02 -15.70 11.32
CA ILE A 734 3.06 -15.00 12.18
C ILE A 734 1.73 -14.79 11.45
N ARG A 735 1.73 -14.38 10.18
CA ARG A 735 0.47 -14.23 9.41
C ARG A 735 -0.26 -15.56 9.20
N ILE A 736 0.44 -16.68 9.00
CA ILE A 736 -0.21 -18.00 8.93
C ILE A 736 -0.87 -18.34 10.26
N ILE A 737 -0.14 -18.16 11.38
CA ILE A 737 -0.63 -18.42 12.74
C ILE A 737 -1.87 -17.59 13.08
N THR A 738 -1.87 -16.30 12.74
CA THR A 738 -2.93 -15.35 13.11
C THR A 738 -4.00 -15.17 12.02
N SER A 739 -4.02 -16.04 10.99
CA SER A 739 -4.93 -15.93 9.84
C SER A 739 -4.88 -14.55 9.13
N GLY A 740 -3.71 -13.91 9.13
CA GLY A 740 -3.49 -12.58 8.54
C GLY A 740 -4.01 -11.41 9.36
N GLN A 741 -4.35 -11.61 10.63
CA GLN A 741 -4.88 -10.57 11.54
C GLN A 741 -3.84 -9.96 12.49
N ALA A 742 -2.55 -10.17 12.22
CA ALA A 742 -1.46 -9.60 13.01
C ALA A 742 -0.64 -8.59 12.20
N ASP A 743 -0.43 -7.44 12.82
CA ASP A 743 0.47 -6.39 12.33
C ASP A 743 1.81 -6.50 13.06
N ILE A 744 2.91 -6.17 12.38
CA ILE A 744 4.28 -6.35 12.86
C ILE A 744 5.06 -5.08 12.56
N HIS A 745 5.72 -4.52 13.57
CA HIS A 745 6.68 -3.42 13.42
C HIS A 745 8.08 -3.89 13.81
N LEU A 746 9.09 -3.40 13.08
CA LEU A 746 10.49 -3.81 13.20
C LEU A 746 11.39 -2.58 13.30
N GLU A 747 12.01 -2.37 14.47
CA GLU A 747 13.01 -1.32 14.68
C GLU A 747 14.40 -1.91 14.90
N VAL A 748 15.44 -1.20 14.50
CA VAL A 748 16.84 -1.60 14.78
C VAL A 748 17.14 -1.37 16.26
N GLY A 749 17.49 -2.44 16.96
CA GLY A 749 17.84 -2.43 18.38
C GLY A 749 19.35 -2.33 18.61
N SER A 750 19.86 -3.20 19.48
CA SER A 750 21.26 -3.26 19.88
C SER A 750 21.99 -4.47 19.26
N TYR A 751 23.24 -4.71 19.68
CA TYR A 751 23.98 -5.93 19.34
C TYR A 751 24.10 -6.84 20.57
N GLN A 752 24.03 -8.15 20.37
CA GLN A 752 24.10 -9.17 21.43
C GLN A 752 25.11 -10.27 21.09
N ARG A 753 25.76 -10.86 22.11
CA ARG A 753 26.69 -11.99 21.95
C ARG A 753 25.99 -13.22 21.37
N VAL A 754 26.55 -13.75 20.29
CA VAL A 754 26.05 -14.95 19.59
C VAL A 754 26.24 -16.20 20.46
N PRO A 755 25.22 -17.09 20.59
CA PRO A 755 25.36 -18.37 21.27
C PRO A 755 26.36 -19.31 20.58
N GLU A 756 27.12 -20.09 21.35
CA GLU A 756 28.20 -20.96 20.82
C GLU A 756 27.75 -21.96 19.74
N HIS A 757 26.51 -22.45 19.81
CA HIS A 757 25.94 -23.32 18.78
C HIS A 757 25.88 -22.61 17.42
N LYS A 758 25.37 -21.39 17.40
CA LYS A 758 25.24 -20.56 16.18
C LYS A 758 26.60 -20.09 15.67
N LEU A 759 27.55 -19.82 16.56
CA LEU A 759 28.92 -19.46 16.18
C LEU A 759 29.57 -20.50 15.24
N LYS A 760 29.36 -21.80 15.52
CA LYS A 760 29.87 -22.90 14.67
C LYS A 760 29.19 -23.00 13.31
N GLU A 761 27.93 -22.56 13.19
CA GLU A 761 27.23 -22.47 11.90
C GLU A 761 27.77 -21.30 11.07
N ILE A 762 27.93 -20.12 11.68
CA ILE A 762 28.43 -18.90 11.02
C ILE A 762 29.86 -19.11 10.52
N ILE A 763 30.76 -19.69 11.31
CA ILE A 763 32.15 -19.98 10.90
C ILE A 763 32.23 -20.99 9.74
N LYS A 764 31.24 -21.88 9.59
CA LYS A 764 31.15 -22.73 8.39
C LYS A 764 30.74 -21.92 7.18
N LEU A 765 29.68 -21.12 7.30
CA LEU A 765 29.16 -20.30 6.20
C LEU A 765 30.19 -19.29 5.68
N SER A 766 30.91 -18.59 6.55
CA SER A 766 31.93 -17.62 6.13
C SER A 766 33.09 -18.26 5.36
N LYS A 767 33.46 -19.50 5.68
CA LYS A 767 34.50 -20.25 4.96
C LYS A 767 34.10 -20.72 3.58
N PHE A 768 32.80 -20.89 3.30
CA PHE A 768 32.31 -21.26 1.96
C PHE A 768 32.10 -20.03 1.05
N GLY A 769 31.91 -18.82 1.61
CA GLY A 769 31.73 -17.58 0.84
C GLY A 769 33.01 -16.95 0.24
N HIS A 770 34.15 -17.66 0.32
CA HIS A 770 35.45 -17.23 -0.22
C HIS A 770 36.05 -18.28 -1.18
N CYS A 771 35.21 -19.08 -1.85
CA CYS A 771 35.58 -20.07 -2.85
C CYS A 771 34.88 -19.80 -4.19
#